data_AF-A0A950KAC5-F1
#
_entry.id   AF-A0A950KAC5-F1
#
_cell.length_a   1.000
_cell.length_b   1.000
_cell.length_c   1.000
_cell.angle_alpha   90.00
_cell.angle_beta   90.00
_cell.angle_gamma   90.00
#
_symmetry.space_group_name_H-M   'P 1'
#
loop_
_entity.id
_entity.type
_entity.pdbx_description
1 polymer ?
#
loop_
_entity_poly.entity_id
_entity_poly.type
_entity_poly.pdbx_seq_one_letter_code
_entity_poly.pdbx_strand_id
1 'polypeptide(L)'
;MGRAITYCVQCSQKVSDADLDSGKAYRVGDRILCRTCAPDSVRIQTTKKIQRPRDHGTSVTLRVQPQPPAAAAPPPEAPSRDRQKKRLILGGAAVGVVLLLGILALALFRASPPPAPAAAAAPERPASTPAAAAPVDSREASAKADLEKARAAAKARPDDPAAAMKGFTDLVWKWEGTEAAADAAKEAAAIKAANLDQVKGWMVEAEAQIKGLIDHGDRRAAARKLESLKATHPLMEWRQALEARASELFVEAVKEEDRRKAEAEAAPPKPVEKTVSEEAKAYPAKWAAAVGRATGRDFAGAVADLERLASAAKDDDVRVEAAQDLKDLRALSALHRSSMDALKRKSRGSTLSLLVRDPSGAAKKVGGLILQIDAERVEVLAPKGSVFVEWEDVSSATLAQAGKDPRVQAELCLLDGEADAARGYAAELPAKWGTYAATARARLPKPDPAEKAAREAYYAAERGFRSMETRAAAIEGYKALRADFGSTALVKAYSERITRRTELGREYYFAPADFRAEGSFRLTKAGKLESVRDSDEQDTLRNAAELEFAALAGVPYRCWIWVGACCEETFLFYLQGTEVTDTDPKTRKKLACEPGSSVASPVRHSLRQLKKTHAEHRPKGAKEHPKTAARWEWIEIPLPKYAAAGGKKLRFMTNQAGFSIGGAVVSSTRKAAPADAELKDLEKDREVAEVLPPDPDLVAWWTFEDGGGAAAADATGKGHDAKVEGPVQWVDGRIGGAVRFTAPGQALRVEHADDLSFPGDLTLALWMKKEGEAGDWSCLLGKGEKQQRNYCLWLEPNSRVVMLQQYGPAGIQGLKAKDAVPDGTWTHVAATVEGNRATIYVNGANAGEQTRGGAASVVPYPVGMGWGCEHGTYRGCLDDVRIYRRALSADEIRGLVEQAR
;
A
#
# COMPACT_ATOMS: atom_id res chain seq x y z
N MET A 1 32.70 -1.14 -6.46
CA MET A 1 32.08 -0.30 -5.40
C MET A 1 32.78 1.04 -5.37
N GLY A 2 32.11 2.16 -5.65
CA GLY A 2 32.75 3.48 -5.72
C GLY A 2 32.01 4.52 -4.88
N ARG A 3 32.38 4.69 -3.61
CA ARG A 3 32.06 5.91 -2.87
C ARG A 3 33.15 6.93 -3.17
N ALA A 4 32.78 8.07 -3.77
CA ALA A 4 33.73 9.14 -4.03
C ALA A 4 34.32 9.64 -2.71
N ILE A 5 35.62 9.43 -2.51
CA ILE A 5 36.32 9.98 -1.35
C ILE A 5 36.55 11.45 -1.63
N THR A 6 35.92 12.31 -0.84
CA THR A 6 36.05 13.76 -1.01
C THR A 6 37.06 14.31 -0.01
N TYR A 7 37.82 15.32 -0.41
CA TYR A 7 38.91 15.88 0.37
C TYR A 7 38.77 17.41 0.42
N CYS A 8 39.23 18.02 1.51
CA CYS A 8 39.41 19.46 1.59
C CYS A 8 40.46 19.90 0.57
N VAL A 9 40.12 20.78 -0.36
CA VAL A 9 41.01 21.22 -1.45
C VAL A 9 42.27 21.93 -0.95
N GLN A 10 42.27 22.42 0.30
CA GLN A 10 43.32 23.28 0.86
C GLN A 10 44.17 22.61 1.96
N CYS A 11 43.77 21.44 2.48
CA CYS A 11 44.60 20.67 3.42
C CYS A 11 44.62 19.15 3.14
N SER A 12 43.95 18.68 2.08
CA SER A 12 43.80 17.27 1.73
C SER A 12 43.23 16.38 2.86
N GLN A 13 42.62 16.96 3.89
CA GLN A 13 41.90 16.20 4.91
C GLN A 13 40.68 15.54 4.27
N LYS A 14 40.49 14.23 4.51
CA LYS A 14 39.31 13.50 4.07
C LYS A 14 38.05 14.08 4.72
N VAL A 15 37.06 14.41 3.89
CA VAL A 15 35.76 14.97 4.28
C VAL A 15 34.69 13.93 3.94
N SER A 16 33.90 13.54 4.93
CA SER A 16 32.73 12.69 4.72
C SER A 16 31.49 13.51 4.37
N ASP A 17 30.47 12.88 3.79
CA ASP A 17 29.16 13.53 3.60
C ASP A 17 28.58 14.02 4.95
N ALA A 18 28.83 13.30 6.05
CA ALA A 18 28.41 13.70 7.39
C ALA A 18 29.13 14.95 7.94
N ASP A 19 30.35 15.25 7.47
CA ASP A 19 31.06 16.48 7.84
C ASP A 19 30.47 17.70 7.13
N LEU A 20 29.94 17.53 5.91
CA LEU A 20 29.18 18.56 5.20
C LEU A 20 27.84 18.82 5.88
N ASP A 21 27.09 17.75 6.20
CA ASP A 21 25.78 17.85 6.85
C ASP A 21 25.83 18.45 8.26
N SER A 22 26.96 18.30 8.96
CA SER A 22 27.18 18.82 10.32
C SER A 22 27.90 20.18 10.39
N GLY A 23 28.18 20.83 9.25
CA GLY A 23 28.89 22.13 9.23
C GLY A 23 30.33 22.05 9.73
N LYS A 24 30.98 20.88 9.57
CA LYS A 24 32.42 20.65 9.80
C LYS A 24 33.23 20.76 8.50
N ALA A 25 32.55 20.77 7.36
CA ALA A 25 33.08 21.17 6.06
C ALA A 25 32.04 21.97 5.28
N TYR A 26 32.49 22.73 4.30
CA TYR A 26 31.68 23.63 3.48
C TYR A 26 31.96 23.37 2.00
N ARG A 27 30.92 23.43 1.16
CA ARG A 27 31.05 23.41 -0.30
C ARG A 27 30.93 24.83 -0.84
N VAL A 28 31.93 25.29 -1.59
CA VAL A 28 32.00 26.62 -2.19
C VAL A 28 32.28 26.42 -3.68
N GLY A 29 31.27 26.63 -4.52
CA GLY A 29 31.33 26.27 -5.94
C GLY A 29 31.58 24.77 -6.14
N ASP A 30 32.62 24.45 -6.90
CA ASP A 30 33.11 23.09 -7.17
C ASP A 30 34.04 22.53 -6.08
N ARG A 31 34.46 23.36 -5.10
CA ARG A 31 35.46 23.03 -4.08
C ARG A 31 34.83 22.69 -2.74
N ILE A 32 35.54 21.87 -1.97
CA ILE A 32 35.20 21.56 -0.56
C ILE A 32 36.32 22.02 0.35
N LEU A 33 35.98 22.67 1.46
CA LEU A 33 36.90 23.12 2.50
C LEU A 33 36.47 22.55 3.85
N CYS A 34 37.40 22.01 4.63
CA CYS A 34 37.11 21.71 6.04
C CYS A 34 36.93 23.03 6.82
N ARG A 35 36.26 22.97 7.98
CA ARG A 35 35.93 24.15 8.78
C ARG A 35 37.14 25.03 9.11
N THR A 36 38.30 24.43 9.36
CA THR A 36 39.55 25.12 9.65
C THR A 36 40.09 25.91 8.45
N CYS A 37 39.95 25.38 7.23
CA CYS A 37 40.44 26.03 6.00
C CYS A 37 39.43 27.00 5.37
N ALA A 38 38.14 26.86 5.65
CA ALA A 38 37.13 27.80 5.16
C ALA A 38 37.34 29.20 5.78
N PRO A 39 37.39 30.28 4.98
CA PRO A 39 37.49 31.65 5.49
C PRO A 39 36.20 32.07 6.21
N ASP A 40 36.29 33.06 7.09
CA ASP A 40 35.15 33.46 7.95
C ASP A 40 33.92 33.93 7.16
N SER A 41 34.11 34.52 5.99
CA SER A 41 33.02 34.87 5.05
C SER A 41 32.16 33.68 4.62
N VAL A 42 32.74 32.48 4.54
CA VAL A 42 32.05 31.22 4.19
C VAL A 42 31.36 30.61 5.41
N ARG A 43 31.92 30.77 6.61
CA ARG A 43 31.41 30.18 7.86
C ARG A 43 30.06 30.75 8.31
N ILE A 44 29.67 31.92 7.81
CA ILE A 44 28.51 32.71 8.29
C ILE A 44 27.18 32.36 7.59
N GLN A 45 27.17 31.71 6.41
CA GLN A 45 25.96 31.57 5.58
C GLN A 45 25.13 30.27 5.75
N THR A 46 25.48 29.34 6.63
CA THR A 46 24.77 28.04 6.73
C THR A 46 23.64 28.00 7.76
N THR A 47 22.43 28.43 7.36
CA THR A 47 21.16 28.14 8.08
C THR A 47 20.12 27.36 7.27
N LYS A 48 20.41 26.98 6.01
CA LYS A 48 19.58 26.07 5.21
C LYS A 48 20.25 24.72 4.98
N LYS A 49 19.55 23.65 5.37
CA LYS A 49 19.89 22.25 5.02
C LYS A 49 19.76 22.07 3.50
N ILE A 50 20.74 21.42 2.88
CA ILE A 50 20.72 21.07 1.46
C ILE A 50 20.11 19.66 1.30
N GLN A 51 19.06 19.51 0.50
CA GLN A 51 18.57 18.19 0.08
C GLN A 51 19.32 17.72 -1.18
N ARG A 52 19.67 16.43 -1.26
CA ARG A 52 20.12 15.77 -2.50
C ARG A 52 18.94 15.05 -3.18
N PRO A 53 18.81 15.10 -4.51
CA PRO A 53 18.01 14.12 -5.27
C PRO A 53 18.70 12.74 -5.26
N ARG A 54 17.92 11.68 -5.47
CA ARG A 54 18.43 10.33 -5.76
C ARG A 54 18.65 10.15 -7.25
N ASP A 55 19.79 9.58 -7.61
CA ASP A 55 20.03 8.57 -8.67
C ASP A 55 21.38 8.76 -9.38
N HIS A 56 21.91 7.68 -9.95
CA HIS A 56 23.29 7.58 -10.41
C HIS A 56 23.47 8.00 -11.89
N GLY A 57 24.51 8.79 -12.14
CA GLY A 57 25.23 8.79 -13.43
C GLY A 57 24.90 9.91 -14.41
N THR A 58 25.64 11.02 -14.33
CA THR A 58 26.48 11.64 -15.40
C THR A 58 26.94 13.03 -14.91
N SER A 59 28.11 13.49 -15.33
CA SER A 59 28.75 14.74 -14.87
C SER A 59 28.01 16.03 -15.28
N VAL A 60 27.99 17.03 -14.40
CA VAL A 60 27.71 18.43 -14.77
C VAL A 60 28.85 19.33 -14.27
N THR A 61 29.49 20.01 -15.20
CA THR A 61 30.50 21.05 -14.96
C THR A 61 29.79 22.40 -14.82
N LEU A 62 30.16 23.22 -13.83
CA LEU A 62 29.73 24.62 -13.75
C LEU A 62 30.88 25.55 -14.17
N ARG A 63 30.66 26.32 -15.24
CA ARG A 63 31.30 27.62 -15.45
C ARG A 63 30.22 28.64 -15.80
N VAL A 64 30.32 29.81 -15.21
CA VAL A 64 29.41 30.94 -15.39
C VAL A 64 30.08 31.98 -16.29
N GLN A 65 29.34 32.56 -17.24
CA GLN A 65 29.45 33.97 -17.62
C GLN A 65 28.19 34.45 -18.40
N PRO A 66 27.94 35.76 -18.59
CA PRO A 66 26.76 36.38 -17.98
C PRO A 66 25.76 37.00 -18.98
N GLN A 67 24.66 37.52 -18.45
CA GLN A 67 23.47 37.99 -19.18
C GLN A 67 23.46 39.51 -19.42
N PRO A 68 23.03 39.99 -20.61
CA PRO A 68 22.44 41.32 -20.81
C PRO A 68 20.92 41.33 -20.50
N PRO A 69 20.27 42.50 -20.35
CA PRO A 69 19.25 42.64 -19.30
C PRO A 69 17.77 42.80 -19.73
N ALA A 70 16.92 42.35 -18.80
CA ALA A 70 15.65 42.92 -18.31
C ALA A 70 14.56 43.49 -19.27
N ALA A 71 13.37 42.87 -19.18
CA ALA A 71 12.08 43.56 -19.24
C ALA A 71 11.33 43.34 -17.89
N ALA A 72 10.43 44.25 -17.52
CA ALA A 72 9.88 44.37 -16.16
C ALA A 72 8.53 43.67 -15.92
N ALA A 73 8.04 43.77 -14.68
CA ALA A 73 6.93 43.01 -14.09
C ALA A 73 5.52 43.28 -14.68
N PRO A 74 4.56 42.34 -14.50
CA PRO A 74 3.14 42.57 -14.74
C PRO A 74 2.43 43.22 -13.54
N PRO A 75 1.37 44.03 -13.77
CA PRO A 75 0.48 44.61 -12.74
C PRO A 75 -0.72 43.66 -12.41
N PRO A 76 -1.64 44.01 -11.48
CA PRO A 76 -2.71 43.10 -11.02
C PRO A 76 -3.96 43.07 -11.93
N GLU A 77 -4.86 42.11 -11.69
CA GLU A 77 -6.13 41.93 -12.43
C GLU A 77 -7.27 42.88 -12.01
N ALA A 78 -8.11 43.28 -12.98
CA ALA A 78 -9.59 43.31 -12.97
C ALA A 78 -10.12 43.97 -14.30
N PRO A 79 -11.44 44.08 -14.58
CA PRO A 79 -12.27 42.96 -15.06
C PRO A 79 -13.11 43.26 -16.33
N SER A 80 -13.69 42.20 -16.91
CA SER A 80 -14.90 42.16 -17.78
C SER A 80 -14.86 42.76 -19.20
N ARG A 81 -15.23 41.94 -20.21
CA ARG A 81 -16.56 42.01 -20.87
C ARG A 81 -16.82 40.88 -21.88
N ASP A 82 -17.97 40.25 -21.68
CA ASP A 82 -18.85 39.56 -22.63
C ASP A 82 -18.63 39.90 -24.14
N ARG A 83 -18.37 38.90 -25.01
CA ARG A 83 -19.39 38.40 -25.97
C ARG A 83 -18.92 37.35 -26.99
N GLN A 84 -19.75 36.31 -27.10
CA GLN A 84 -20.22 35.66 -28.33
C GLN A 84 -19.30 34.76 -29.20
N LYS A 85 -19.76 33.49 -29.23
CA LYS A 85 -20.16 32.71 -30.42
C LYS A 85 -19.15 31.77 -31.10
N LYS A 86 -19.53 30.49 -30.97
CA LYS A 86 -19.81 29.51 -32.04
C LYS A 86 -18.64 28.70 -32.62
N ARG A 87 -18.84 27.37 -32.45
CA ARG A 87 -18.76 26.32 -33.49
C ARG A 87 -17.35 25.94 -33.99
N LEU A 88 -17.10 24.74 -34.54
CA LEU A 88 -17.71 23.39 -34.49
C LEU A 88 -16.80 22.50 -35.40
N ILE A 89 -16.93 21.17 -35.35
CA ILE A 89 -16.54 20.19 -36.42
C ILE A 89 -15.06 19.76 -36.51
N LEU A 90 -14.91 18.42 -36.49
CA LEU A 90 -14.00 17.47 -37.19
C LEU A 90 -12.76 18.04 -37.93
N GLY A 91 -11.60 17.38 -37.99
CA GLY A 91 -11.30 15.94 -38.05
C GLY A 91 -10.30 15.65 -39.19
N GLY A 92 -9.68 14.46 -39.20
CA GLY A 92 -8.74 13.98 -40.25
C GLY A 92 -7.31 14.55 -40.12
N ALA A 93 -6.18 13.80 -40.17
CA ALA A 93 -5.74 12.58 -40.89
C ALA A 93 -4.72 12.90 -42.02
N ALA A 94 -3.86 11.90 -42.33
CA ALA A 94 -2.67 11.94 -43.21
C ALA A 94 -1.46 12.74 -42.64
N VAL A 95 -0.22 12.24 -42.49
CA VAL A 95 0.61 11.15 -43.10
C VAL A 95 1.33 11.54 -44.40
N GLY A 96 2.67 11.56 -44.34
CA GLY A 96 3.62 11.41 -45.46
C GLY A 96 4.13 12.69 -46.14
N VAL A 97 5.33 12.78 -46.74
CA VAL A 97 6.63 12.06 -46.54
C VAL A 97 7.74 12.76 -47.38
N VAL A 98 8.93 12.99 -46.81
CA VAL A 98 10.30 13.04 -47.43
C VAL A 98 10.66 14.01 -48.60
N LEU A 99 11.67 14.87 -48.33
CA LEU A 99 12.78 15.45 -49.14
C LEU A 99 12.69 15.66 -50.68
N LEU A 100 13.22 16.82 -51.15
CA LEU A 100 14.47 16.89 -51.95
C LEU A 100 15.07 18.31 -52.19
N LEU A 101 16.41 18.34 -52.14
CA LEU A 101 17.50 19.32 -52.43
C LEU A 101 17.30 20.63 -53.25
N GLY A 102 18.18 21.61 -52.95
CA GLY A 102 18.55 22.78 -53.78
C GLY A 102 19.91 23.38 -53.32
N ILE A 103 20.75 23.93 -54.22
CA ILE A 103 22.22 24.07 -54.04
C ILE A 103 22.72 25.53 -54.30
N LEU A 104 23.88 25.90 -53.70
CA LEU A 104 24.97 26.77 -54.24
C LEU A 104 25.28 28.17 -53.59
N ALA A 105 26.46 28.23 -52.95
CA ALA A 105 27.57 29.23 -52.97
C ALA A 105 27.41 30.77 -52.71
N LEU A 106 28.17 31.21 -51.68
CA LEU A 106 29.20 32.30 -51.63
C LEU A 106 28.89 33.82 -51.80
N ALA A 107 29.36 34.56 -50.76
CA ALA A 107 30.22 35.76 -50.81
C ALA A 107 29.67 37.22 -50.72
N LEU A 108 29.89 37.80 -49.53
CA LEU A 108 30.56 39.10 -49.25
C LEU A 108 29.83 40.48 -49.26
N PHE A 109 30.14 41.21 -48.16
CA PHE A 109 30.31 42.67 -47.97
C PHE A 109 29.16 43.65 -47.59
N ARG A 110 29.31 44.23 -46.38
CA ARG A 110 29.06 45.64 -45.91
C ARG A 110 27.68 46.31 -46.11
N ALA A 111 27.04 46.73 -45.00
CA ALA A 111 27.02 48.13 -44.50
C ALA A 111 26.13 48.30 -43.23
N SER A 112 26.36 49.36 -42.45
CA SER A 112 25.62 49.69 -41.19
C SER A 112 24.37 50.56 -41.42
N PRO A 113 23.40 50.62 -40.47
CA PRO A 113 22.14 51.36 -40.63
C PRO A 113 22.13 52.78 -39.99
N PRO A 114 21.13 53.63 -40.32
CA PRO A 114 20.87 54.95 -39.71
C PRO A 114 19.87 54.90 -38.51
N PRO A 115 19.65 56.02 -37.77
CA PRO A 115 19.11 56.02 -36.40
C PRO A 115 17.63 56.44 -36.22
N ALA A 116 17.18 56.46 -34.97
CA ALA A 116 15.80 56.70 -34.51
C ALA A 116 15.41 58.18 -34.22
N PRO A 117 14.10 58.45 -34.00
CA PRO A 117 13.58 59.49 -33.09
C PRO A 117 12.89 58.83 -31.85
N ALA A 118 12.94 59.34 -30.61
CA ALA A 118 12.47 60.63 -30.04
C ALA A 118 10.94 60.83 -30.09
N ALA A 119 10.21 61.39 -29.11
CA ALA A 119 10.39 61.65 -27.66
C ALA A 119 9.03 62.23 -27.11
N ALA A 120 8.67 62.08 -25.82
CA ALA A 120 7.72 62.98 -25.10
C ALA A 120 7.54 62.66 -23.59
N ALA A 121 7.24 63.72 -22.83
CA ALA A 121 7.31 63.91 -21.37
C ALA A 121 6.19 63.32 -20.47
N ALA A 122 6.59 63.03 -19.21
CA ALA A 122 6.05 63.39 -17.86
C ALA A 122 4.58 63.84 -17.67
N PRO A 123 3.99 63.74 -16.44
CA PRO A 123 4.66 63.71 -15.10
C PRO A 123 4.09 62.61 -14.15
N GLU A 124 4.28 62.51 -12.82
CA GLU A 124 5.06 63.28 -11.82
C GLU A 124 5.69 62.38 -10.69
N ARG A 125 5.47 62.67 -9.38
CA ARG A 125 6.02 61.97 -8.19
C ARG A 125 5.07 62.01 -6.97
N PRO A 126 5.23 61.11 -5.98
CA PRO A 126 6.00 61.47 -4.78
C PRO A 126 7.25 60.59 -4.54
N ALA A 127 8.06 60.97 -3.56
CA ALA A 127 9.45 60.54 -3.43
C ALA A 127 9.68 59.14 -2.83
N SER A 128 10.68 58.43 -3.38
CA SER A 128 11.46 57.39 -2.70
C SER A 128 12.89 57.90 -2.45
N THR A 129 13.37 57.83 -1.21
CA THR A 129 14.75 58.18 -0.84
C THR A 129 15.72 57.12 -1.38
N PRO A 130 16.78 57.47 -2.15
CA PRO A 130 17.76 56.50 -2.62
C PRO A 130 18.88 56.29 -1.58
N ALA A 131 19.15 55.03 -1.24
CA ALA A 131 20.44 54.66 -0.67
C ALA A 131 21.48 54.54 -1.80
N ALA A 132 22.63 55.20 -1.66
CA ALA A 132 23.63 55.29 -2.72
C ALA A 132 24.36 53.95 -2.97
N ALA A 133 24.61 53.64 -4.24
CA ALA A 133 25.58 52.62 -4.64
C ALA A 133 27.01 53.20 -4.57
N ALA A 134 27.98 52.42 -4.08
CA ALA A 134 29.38 52.81 -4.03
C ALA A 134 30.08 52.57 -5.40
N PRO A 135 31.08 53.40 -5.78
CA PRO A 135 31.76 53.28 -7.07
C PRO A 135 32.78 52.12 -7.09
N VAL A 136 32.85 51.45 -8.26
CA VAL A 136 33.64 50.23 -8.51
C VAL A 136 35.15 50.44 -8.26
N ASP A 137 35.67 51.63 -8.53
CA ASP A 137 37.10 51.97 -8.40
C ASP A 137 37.66 51.75 -6.98
N SER A 138 36.82 51.89 -5.94
CA SER A 138 37.23 51.71 -4.55
C SER A 138 37.59 50.24 -4.21
N ARG A 139 36.93 49.27 -4.84
CA ARG A 139 37.15 47.83 -4.61
C ARG A 139 38.40 47.34 -5.32
N GLU A 140 38.61 47.76 -6.56
CA GLU A 140 39.81 47.40 -7.35
C GLU A 140 41.08 48.04 -6.75
N ALA A 141 41.02 49.30 -6.33
CA ALA A 141 42.12 49.97 -5.65
C ALA A 141 42.51 49.26 -4.33
N SER A 142 41.51 48.84 -3.53
CA SER A 142 41.74 48.07 -2.30
C SER A 142 42.37 46.70 -2.59
N ALA A 143 41.92 46.01 -3.65
CA ALA A 143 42.45 44.72 -4.06
C ALA A 143 43.90 44.82 -4.56
N LYS A 144 44.23 45.86 -5.35
CA LYS A 144 45.59 46.13 -5.83
C LYS A 144 46.55 46.49 -4.67
N ALA A 145 46.10 47.25 -3.68
CA ALA A 145 46.91 47.55 -2.49
C ALA A 145 47.21 46.29 -1.64
N ASP A 146 46.22 45.40 -1.47
CA ASP A 146 46.43 44.12 -0.79
C ASP A 146 47.37 43.18 -1.58
N LEU A 147 47.27 43.15 -2.91
CA LEU A 147 48.17 42.37 -3.77
C LEU A 147 49.63 42.82 -3.63
N GLU A 148 49.89 44.12 -3.68
CA GLU A 148 51.24 44.66 -3.48
C GLU A 148 51.78 44.35 -2.08
N LYS A 149 50.91 44.37 -1.05
CA LYS A 149 51.27 43.93 0.30
C LYS A 149 51.63 42.45 0.36
N ALA A 150 50.94 41.58 -0.38
CA ALA A 150 51.28 40.16 -0.49
C ALA A 150 52.60 39.93 -1.27
N ARG A 151 52.83 40.66 -2.37
CA ARG A 151 54.10 40.67 -3.11
C ARG A 151 55.28 41.07 -2.23
N ALA A 152 55.13 42.16 -1.46
CA ALA A 152 56.13 42.59 -0.48
C ALA A 152 56.36 41.53 0.61
N ALA A 153 55.31 40.92 1.15
CA ALA A 153 55.41 39.89 2.19
C ALA A 153 56.03 38.57 1.70
N ALA A 154 55.82 38.19 0.43
CA ALA A 154 56.47 37.06 -0.21
C ALA A 154 57.97 37.35 -0.47
N LYS A 155 58.28 38.55 -0.99
CA LYS A 155 59.67 38.99 -1.22
C LYS A 155 60.48 39.12 0.09
N ALA A 156 59.83 39.44 1.21
CA ALA A 156 60.45 39.51 2.52
C ALA A 156 60.70 38.13 3.19
N ARG A 157 60.07 37.06 2.68
CA ARG A 157 60.23 35.69 3.19
C ARG A 157 60.34 34.69 2.02
N PRO A 158 61.43 34.75 1.23
CA PRO A 158 61.64 33.83 0.11
C PRO A 158 61.73 32.36 0.57
N ASP A 159 62.14 32.14 1.82
CA ASP A 159 62.35 30.80 2.41
C ASP A 159 61.04 30.15 2.90
N ASP A 160 59.90 30.85 2.85
CA ASP A 160 58.57 30.35 3.21
C ASP A 160 57.58 30.45 2.04
N PRO A 161 57.78 29.65 0.97
CA PRO A 161 56.89 29.63 -0.19
C PRO A 161 55.48 29.13 0.17
N ALA A 162 55.31 28.41 1.30
CA ALA A 162 54.01 27.97 1.77
C ALA A 162 53.16 29.13 2.32
N ALA A 163 53.75 30.05 3.10
CA ALA A 163 53.06 31.27 3.53
C ALA A 163 52.81 32.23 2.36
N ALA A 164 53.74 32.34 1.41
CA ALA A 164 53.54 33.14 0.19
C ALA A 164 52.37 32.59 -0.65
N MET A 165 52.36 31.29 -0.94
CA MET A 165 51.27 30.57 -1.62
C MET A 165 49.91 30.85 -0.95
N LYS A 166 49.85 30.69 0.38
CA LYS A 166 48.64 30.93 1.15
C LYS A 166 48.19 32.39 1.03
N GLY A 167 49.11 33.35 1.18
CA GLY A 167 48.81 34.78 1.08
C GLY A 167 48.17 35.16 -0.26
N PHE A 168 48.74 34.71 -1.38
CA PHE A 168 48.14 34.96 -2.70
C PHE A 168 46.81 34.22 -2.89
N THR A 169 46.71 32.96 -2.46
CA THR A 169 45.47 32.17 -2.56
C THR A 169 44.32 32.82 -1.77
N ASP A 170 44.59 33.29 -0.56
CA ASP A 170 43.60 33.97 0.29
C ASP A 170 43.12 35.28 -0.37
N LEU A 171 43.97 35.99 -1.13
CA LEU A 171 43.58 37.17 -1.92
C LEU A 171 42.71 36.86 -3.14
N VAL A 172 42.97 35.74 -3.84
CA VAL A 172 42.12 35.28 -4.95
C VAL A 172 40.67 35.11 -4.48
N TRP A 173 40.48 34.53 -3.29
CA TRP A 173 39.17 34.37 -2.66
C TRP A 173 38.60 35.68 -2.13
N LYS A 174 39.40 36.51 -1.45
CA LYS A 174 38.95 37.78 -0.85
C LYS A 174 38.44 38.77 -1.90
N TRP A 175 39.09 38.82 -3.06
CA TRP A 175 38.85 39.82 -4.10
C TRP A 175 38.29 39.23 -5.40
N GLU A 176 37.58 38.10 -5.35
CA GLU A 176 37.03 37.43 -6.53
C GLU A 176 36.31 38.42 -7.48
N GLY A 177 36.64 38.32 -8.77
CA GLY A 177 36.15 39.20 -9.84
C GLY A 177 36.96 40.48 -10.10
N THR A 178 38.05 40.74 -9.38
CA THR A 178 38.99 41.86 -9.67
C THR A 178 40.15 41.44 -10.59
N GLU A 179 40.82 42.42 -11.21
CA GLU A 179 42.08 42.16 -11.92
C GLU A 179 43.17 41.71 -10.95
N ALA A 180 43.25 42.34 -9.77
CA ALA A 180 44.20 41.97 -8.73
C ALA A 180 44.05 40.50 -8.26
N ALA A 181 42.83 39.95 -8.21
CA ALA A 181 42.62 38.54 -7.90
C ALA A 181 43.08 37.62 -9.04
N ALA A 182 42.93 38.04 -10.31
CA ALA A 182 43.45 37.30 -11.45
C ALA A 182 44.99 37.27 -11.47
N ASP A 183 45.65 38.37 -11.07
CA ASP A 183 47.10 38.41 -10.93
C ASP A 183 47.60 37.64 -9.70
N ALA A 184 46.92 37.73 -8.54
CA ALA A 184 47.20 36.88 -7.38
C ALA A 184 47.15 35.39 -7.73
N ALA A 185 46.22 34.98 -8.61
CA ALA A 185 46.13 33.60 -9.08
C ALA A 185 47.32 33.18 -9.97
N LYS A 186 47.88 34.10 -10.77
CA LYS A 186 49.12 33.84 -11.55
C LYS A 186 50.33 33.68 -10.64
N GLU A 187 50.49 34.54 -9.64
CA GLU A 187 51.58 34.47 -8.65
C GLU A 187 51.52 33.15 -7.87
N ALA A 188 50.32 32.77 -7.39
CA ALA A 188 50.10 31.48 -6.74
C ALA A 188 50.41 30.29 -7.68
N ALA A 189 50.02 30.36 -8.96
CA ALA A 189 50.35 29.31 -9.93
C ALA A 189 51.87 29.20 -10.19
N ALA A 190 52.60 30.32 -10.25
CA ALA A 190 54.05 30.34 -10.44
C ALA A 190 54.79 29.73 -9.25
N ILE A 191 54.42 30.09 -8.01
CA ILE A 191 54.96 29.48 -6.79
C ILE A 191 54.66 27.97 -6.77
N LYS A 192 53.48 27.55 -7.26
CA LYS A 192 53.12 26.12 -7.30
C LYS A 192 54.00 25.34 -8.27
N ALA A 193 54.30 25.91 -9.44
CA ALA A 193 55.19 25.31 -10.41
C ALA A 193 56.61 25.14 -9.82
N ALA A 194 57.15 26.19 -9.18
CA ALA A 194 58.46 26.13 -8.52
C ALA A 194 58.50 25.08 -7.38
N ASN A 195 57.47 25.03 -6.53
CA ASN A 195 57.33 24.01 -5.49
C ASN A 195 57.29 22.58 -6.07
N LEU A 196 56.59 22.37 -7.20
CA LEU A 196 56.53 21.06 -7.86
C LEU A 196 57.88 20.65 -8.46
N ASP A 197 58.64 21.59 -9.03
CA ASP A 197 59.99 21.31 -9.53
C ASP A 197 60.98 21.00 -8.40
N GLN A 198 60.88 21.68 -7.26
CA GLN A 198 61.65 21.33 -6.06
C GLN A 198 61.29 19.94 -5.52
N VAL A 199 60.00 19.60 -5.49
CA VAL A 199 59.51 18.27 -5.08
C VAL A 199 59.99 17.15 -6.01
N LYS A 200 60.14 17.39 -7.32
CA LYS A 200 60.75 16.40 -8.23
C LYS A 200 62.18 16.04 -7.80
N GLY A 201 62.98 17.04 -7.39
CA GLY A 201 64.33 16.82 -6.86
C GLY A 201 64.33 15.92 -5.61
N TRP A 202 63.53 16.27 -4.60
CA TRP A 202 63.41 15.46 -3.37
C TRP A 202 62.84 14.05 -3.63
N MET A 203 61.98 13.89 -4.64
CA MET A 203 61.45 12.57 -5.02
C MET A 203 62.54 11.66 -5.57
N VAL A 204 63.52 12.18 -6.33
CA VAL A 204 64.68 11.39 -6.79
C VAL A 204 65.52 10.90 -5.60
N GLU A 205 65.72 11.75 -4.59
CA GLU A 205 66.44 11.37 -3.36
C GLU A 205 65.67 10.32 -2.53
N ALA A 206 64.34 10.42 -2.45
CA ALA A 206 63.51 9.42 -1.79
C ALA A 206 63.45 8.10 -2.55
N GLU A 207 63.39 8.12 -3.89
CA GLU A 207 63.47 6.91 -4.71
C GLU A 207 64.81 6.20 -4.53
N ALA A 208 65.92 6.94 -4.46
CA ALA A 208 67.24 6.37 -4.17
C ALA A 208 67.28 5.65 -2.79
N GLN A 209 66.62 6.21 -1.76
CA GLN A 209 66.53 5.59 -0.43
C GLN A 209 65.70 4.30 -0.38
N ILE A 210 64.77 4.10 -1.31
CA ILE A 210 63.95 2.87 -1.36
C ILE A 210 64.41 1.89 -2.44
N LYS A 211 65.29 2.30 -3.37
CA LYS A 211 65.78 1.47 -4.47
C LYS A 211 66.25 0.10 -3.97
N GLY A 212 67.05 0.05 -2.91
CA GLY A 212 67.50 -1.21 -2.31
C GLY A 212 66.35 -2.11 -1.85
N LEU A 213 65.29 -1.55 -1.25
CA LEU A 213 64.12 -2.33 -0.82
C LEU A 213 63.31 -2.86 -2.01
N ILE A 214 63.21 -2.09 -3.09
CA ILE A 214 62.57 -2.52 -4.35
C ILE A 214 63.40 -3.61 -5.03
N ASP A 215 64.73 -3.44 -5.13
CA ASP A 215 65.64 -4.41 -5.73
C ASP A 215 65.59 -5.78 -5.00
N HIS A 216 65.42 -5.77 -3.67
CA HIS A 216 65.22 -6.99 -2.85
C HIS A 216 63.75 -7.48 -2.81
N GLY A 217 62.83 -6.81 -3.51
CA GLY A 217 61.43 -7.20 -3.63
C GLY A 217 60.49 -6.79 -2.48
N ASP A 218 60.98 -6.18 -1.40
CA ASP A 218 60.16 -5.73 -0.27
C ASP A 218 59.54 -4.34 -0.55
N ARG A 219 58.60 -4.34 -1.50
CA ARG A 219 57.78 -3.17 -1.86
C ARG A 219 56.94 -2.64 -0.69
N ARG A 220 56.58 -3.49 0.29
CA ARG A 220 55.84 -3.06 1.49
C ARG A 220 56.75 -2.28 2.45
N ALA A 221 58.02 -2.66 2.61
CA ALA A 221 59.00 -1.85 3.33
C ALA A 221 59.33 -0.57 2.58
N ALA A 222 59.48 -0.61 1.25
CA ALA A 222 59.68 0.58 0.43
C ALA A 222 58.55 1.62 0.64
N ALA A 223 57.29 1.20 0.61
CA ALA A 223 56.14 2.07 0.89
C ALA A 223 56.18 2.66 2.31
N ARG A 224 56.46 1.84 3.35
CA ARG A 224 56.64 2.34 4.74
C ARG A 224 57.79 3.33 4.87
N LYS A 225 58.89 3.13 4.12
CA LYS A 225 60.04 4.03 4.11
C LYS A 225 59.68 5.38 3.48
N LEU A 226 58.92 5.41 2.38
CA LEU A 226 58.39 6.67 1.83
C LEU A 226 57.46 7.40 2.81
N GLU A 227 56.55 6.69 3.47
CA GLU A 227 55.67 7.29 4.50
C GLU A 227 56.47 7.97 5.62
N SER A 228 57.59 7.39 6.05
CA SER A 228 58.49 7.99 7.06
C SER A 228 59.12 9.33 6.63
N LEU A 229 59.18 9.61 5.32
CA LEU A 229 59.78 10.84 4.78
C LEU A 229 58.77 12.01 4.69
N LYS A 230 57.47 11.81 4.97
CA LYS A 230 56.45 12.88 4.89
C LYS A 230 56.71 14.09 5.81
N ALA A 231 57.58 13.94 6.81
CA ALA A 231 57.98 14.99 7.74
C ALA A 231 59.26 15.76 7.32
N THR A 232 60.02 15.31 6.31
CA THR A 232 61.34 15.92 5.99
C THR A 232 61.23 17.28 5.31
N HIS A 233 60.13 17.55 4.59
CA HIS A 233 59.88 18.84 3.95
C HIS A 233 58.47 19.38 4.28
N PRO A 234 58.30 20.71 4.39
CA PRO A 234 57.05 21.32 4.82
C PRO A 234 55.98 21.44 3.73
N LEU A 235 56.33 21.24 2.45
CA LEU A 235 55.42 21.40 1.32
C LEU A 235 54.30 20.33 1.30
N MET A 236 53.10 20.71 0.85
CA MET A 236 51.98 19.77 0.72
C MET A 236 52.19 18.83 -0.46
N GLU A 237 52.71 19.37 -1.56
CA GLU A 237 53.05 18.67 -2.79
C GLU A 237 54.03 17.51 -2.53
N TRP A 238 54.97 17.68 -1.60
CA TRP A 238 55.88 16.61 -1.15
C TRP A 238 55.12 15.41 -0.57
N ARG A 239 54.22 15.68 0.39
CA ARG A 239 53.44 14.64 1.06
C ARG A 239 52.52 13.90 0.10
N GLN A 240 51.92 14.63 -0.86
CA GLN A 240 51.09 14.06 -1.91
C GLN A 240 51.90 13.15 -2.86
N ALA A 241 53.10 13.57 -3.27
CA ALA A 241 53.97 12.77 -4.13
C ALA A 241 54.42 11.46 -3.46
N LEU A 242 54.81 11.52 -2.18
CA LEU A 242 55.16 10.33 -1.40
C LEU A 242 53.96 9.37 -1.23
N GLU A 243 52.76 9.89 -0.93
CA GLU A 243 51.56 9.07 -0.71
C GLU A 243 51.08 8.38 -1.99
N ALA A 244 51.15 9.07 -3.14
CA ALA A 244 50.88 8.47 -4.44
C ALA A 244 51.86 7.32 -4.73
N ARG A 245 53.16 7.55 -4.53
CA ARG A 245 54.20 6.55 -4.80
C ARG A 245 54.16 5.36 -3.84
N ALA A 246 53.88 5.59 -2.56
CA ALA A 246 53.65 4.52 -1.59
C ALA A 246 52.43 3.66 -1.97
N SER A 247 51.36 4.28 -2.47
CA SER A 247 50.15 3.57 -2.93
C SER A 247 50.41 2.69 -4.15
N GLU A 248 51.20 3.16 -5.12
CA GLU A 248 51.65 2.35 -6.27
C GLU A 248 52.41 1.10 -5.81
N LEU A 249 53.38 1.26 -4.91
CA LEU A 249 54.19 0.16 -4.37
C LEU A 249 53.34 -0.87 -3.60
N PHE A 250 52.28 -0.43 -2.91
CA PHE A 250 51.31 -1.36 -2.31
C PHE A 250 50.52 -2.15 -3.35
N VAL A 251 50.07 -1.51 -4.44
CA VAL A 251 49.36 -2.19 -5.54
C VAL A 251 50.28 -3.19 -6.26
N GLU A 252 51.53 -2.83 -6.51
CA GLU A 252 52.54 -3.76 -7.04
C GLU A 252 52.79 -4.94 -6.10
N ALA A 253 52.91 -4.69 -4.78
CA ALA A 253 53.12 -5.75 -3.79
C ALA A 253 51.96 -6.76 -3.74
N VAL A 254 50.72 -6.30 -3.90
CA VAL A 254 49.53 -7.17 -3.98
C VAL A 254 49.55 -7.99 -5.26
N LYS A 255 49.80 -7.37 -6.42
CA LYS A 255 49.91 -8.09 -7.71
C LYS A 255 51.01 -9.15 -7.70
N GLU A 256 52.13 -8.88 -7.04
CA GLU A 256 53.23 -9.84 -6.88
C GLU A 256 52.86 -10.98 -5.91
N GLU A 257 52.12 -10.71 -4.84
CA GLU A 257 51.60 -11.74 -3.92
C GLU A 257 50.56 -12.63 -4.62
N ASP A 258 49.67 -12.03 -5.42
CA ASP A 258 48.66 -12.76 -6.20
C ASP A 258 49.30 -13.57 -7.34
N ARG A 259 50.34 -13.04 -8.01
CA ARG A 259 51.13 -13.81 -9.00
C ARG A 259 51.84 -14.98 -8.32
N ARG A 260 52.45 -14.79 -7.15
CA ARG A 260 53.10 -15.88 -6.39
C ARG A 260 52.11 -16.94 -5.90
N LYS A 261 50.87 -16.57 -5.57
CA LYS A 261 49.81 -17.54 -5.26
C LYS A 261 49.42 -18.33 -6.51
N ALA A 262 49.22 -17.66 -7.64
CA ALA A 262 48.94 -18.33 -8.92
C ALA A 262 50.09 -19.23 -9.38
N GLU A 263 51.36 -18.81 -9.18
CA GLU A 263 52.56 -19.61 -9.48
C GLU A 263 52.70 -20.80 -8.50
N ALA A 264 52.30 -20.65 -7.24
CA ALA A 264 52.26 -21.74 -6.25
C ALA A 264 51.12 -22.74 -6.51
N GLU A 265 49.98 -22.29 -7.05
CA GLU A 265 48.91 -23.16 -7.57
C GLU A 265 49.31 -23.84 -8.90
N ALA A 266 50.20 -23.22 -9.69
CA ALA A 266 50.65 -23.72 -11.00
C ALA A 266 51.86 -24.67 -10.96
N ALA A 267 52.35 -25.06 -9.78
CA ALA A 267 53.47 -26.00 -9.61
C ALA A 267 52.96 -27.40 -9.18
N PRO A 268 52.59 -28.29 -10.12
CA PRO A 268 52.09 -29.62 -9.76
C PRO A 268 53.24 -30.52 -9.26
N PRO A 269 53.03 -31.30 -8.18
CA PRO A 269 53.82 -32.51 -7.99
C PRO A 269 53.55 -33.47 -9.16
N LYS A 270 54.52 -34.33 -9.50
CA LYS A 270 54.37 -35.32 -10.58
C LYS A 270 53.05 -36.09 -10.41
N PRO A 271 52.23 -36.26 -11.47
CA PRO A 271 50.95 -36.92 -11.35
C PRO A 271 51.15 -38.39 -10.98
N VAL A 272 50.82 -38.73 -9.74
CA VAL A 272 50.28 -40.04 -9.46
C VAL A 272 48.82 -39.95 -9.88
N GLU A 273 48.47 -40.59 -10.99
CA GLU A 273 47.06 -40.84 -11.30
C GLU A 273 46.49 -41.71 -10.18
N LYS A 274 45.86 -41.09 -9.18
CA LYS A 274 44.92 -41.77 -8.30
C LYS A 274 43.83 -42.34 -9.21
N THR A 275 43.84 -43.66 -9.42
CA THR A 275 42.74 -44.37 -10.06
C THR A 275 41.46 -44.06 -9.29
N VAL A 276 40.55 -43.28 -9.88
CA VAL A 276 39.29 -42.88 -9.25
C VAL A 276 38.56 -44.15 -8.80
N SER A 277 38.24 -44.23 -7.51
CA SER A 277 37.61 -45.42 -6.93
C SER A 277 36.21 -45.65 -7.51
N GLU A 278 35.76 -46.91 -7.53
CA GLU A 278 34.37 -47.22 -7.92
C GLU A 278 33.35 -46.57 -6.99
N GLU A 279 33.73 -46.30 -5.73
CA GLU A 279 32.92 -45.54 -4.79
C GLU A 279 32.76 -44.08 -5.21
N ALA A 280 33.86 -43.41 -5.60
CA ALA A 280 33.84 -42.04 -6.12
C ALA A 280 33.10 -41.92 -7.47
N LYS A 281 33.23 -42.91 -8.36
CA LYS A 281 32.45 -42.97 -9.61
C LYS A 281 30.94 -43.11 -9.35
N ALA A 282 30.55 -43.89 -8.33
CA ALA A 282 29.15 -44.13 -8.00
C ALA A 282 28.51 -43.01 -7.17
N TYR A 283 29.29 -42.20 -6.44
CA TYR A 283 28.76 -41.19 -5.51
C TYR A 283 27.85 -40.14 -6.17
N PRO A 284 28.16 -39.52 -7.33
CA PRO A 284 27.31 -38.52 -7.96
C PRO A 284 25.88 -38.99 -8.26
N ALA A 285 25.72 -40.27 -8.63
CA ALA A 285 24.40 -40.86 -8.88
C ALA A 285 23.60 -41.06 -7.57
N LYS A 286 24.28 -41.46 -6.49
CA LYS A 286 23.67 -41.62 -5.16
C LYS A 286 23.27 -40.26 -4.55
N TRP A 287 24.14 -39.25 -4.69
CA TRP A 287 23.86 -37.86 -4.33
C TRP A 287 22.64 -37.33 -5.10
N ALA A 288 22.60 -37.49 -6.43
CA ALA A 288 21.48 -37.03 -7.25
C ALA A 288 20.15 -37.73 -6.89
N ALA A 289 20.18 -38.99 -6.42
CA ALA A 289 19.01 -39.68 -5.92
C ALA A 289 18.50 -39.08 -4.58
N ALA A 290 19.41 -38.79 -3.64
CA ALA A 290 19.07 -38.15 -2.37
C ALA A 290 18.52 -36.72 -2.58
N VAL A 291 19.19 -35.91 -3.41
CA VAL A 291 18.73 -34.55 -3.78
C VAL A 291 17.40 -34.61 -4.56
N GLY A 292 17.14 -35.70 -5.29
CA GLY A 292 15.84 -35.99 -5.92
C GLY A 292 14.66 -35.94 -4.95
N ARG A 293 14.84 -36.40 -3.71
CA ARG A 293 13.79 -36.32 -2.66
C ARG A 293 13.56 -34.89 -2.20
N ALA A 294 14.62 -34.07 -2.10
CA ALA A 294 14.51 -32.66 -1.77
C ALA A 294 13.83 -31.84 -2.89
N THR A 295 14.04 -32.19 -4.17
CA THR A 295 13.23 -31.68 -5.29
C THR A 295 11.75 -32.00 -5.09
N GLY A 296 11.43 -33.22 -4.63
CA GLY A 296 10.08 -33.62 -4.19
C GLY A 296 9.62 -33.06 -2.84
N ARG A 297 10.33 -32.06 -2.28
CA ARG A 297 10.11 -31.43 -0.95
C ARG A 297 10.29 -32.36 0.27
N ASP A 298 10.69 -33.62 0.08
CA ASP A 298 11.10 -34.54 1.15
C ASP A 298 12.57 -34.29 1.56
N PHE A 299 12.81 -33.16 2.23
CA PHE A 299 14.12 -32.83 2.77
C PHE A 299 14.56 -33.76 3.90
N ALA A 300 13.63 -34.35 4.65
CA ALA A 300 13.95 -35.23 5.77
C ALA A 300 14.52 -36.57 5.27
N GLY A 301 13.86 -37.18 4.28
CA GLY A 301 14.36 -38.36 3.60
C GLY A 301 15.66 -38.11 2.85
N ALA A 302 15.79 -36.97 2.17
CA ALA A 302 17.02 -36.57 1.50
C ALA A 302 18.22 -36.47 2.47
N VAL A 303 18.02 -35.85 3.64
CA VAL A 303 19.05 -35.73 4.70
C VAL A 303 19.42 -37.11 5.25
N ALA A 304 18.45 -37.97 5.55
CA ALA A 304 18.70 -39.34 6.01
C ALA A 304 19.44 -40.19 4.96
N ASP A 305 19.21 -39.95 3.67
CA ASP A 305 19.92 -40.64 2.58
C ASP A 305 21.39 -40.17 2.50
N LEU A 306 21.66 -38.85 2.55
CA LEU A 306 23.05 -38.35 2.60
C LEU A 306 23.78 -38.71 3.91
N GLU A 307 23.10 -38.75 5.06
CA GLU A 307 23.70 -39.20 6.34
C GLU A 307 24.19 -40.64 6.27
N ARG A 308 23.40 -41.54 5.68
CA ARG A 308 23.78 -42.93 5.44
C ARG A 308 24.92 -43.05 4.45
N LEU A 309 24.93 -42.24 3.39
CA LEU A 309 26.03 -42.22 2.42
C LEU A 309 27.35 -41.73 3.05
N ALA A 310 27.32 -40.62 3.78
CA ALA A 310 28.49 -40.06 4.46
C ALA A 310 29.06 -41.01 5.55
N SER A 311 28.18 -41.73 6.25
CA SER A 311 28.58 -42.69 7.29
C SER A 311 29.10 -44.02 6.73
N ALA A 312 28.71 -44.38 5.50
CA ALA A 312 29.17 -45.59 4.83
C ALA A 312 30.41 -45.38 3.94
N ALA A 313 30.77 -44.13 3.63
CA ALA A 313 31.86 -43.78 2.72
C ALA A 313 33.24 -44.22 3.23
N LYS A 314 33.87 -45.14 2.47
CA LYS A 314 35.20 -45.67 2.81
C LYS A 314 36.31 -44.81 2.22
N ASP A 315 36.15 -44.39 0.97
CA ASP A 315 37.01 -43.43 0.30
C ASP A 315 37.02 -42.07 1.03
N ASP A 316 38.21 -41.53 1.32
CA ASP A 316 38.38 -40.26 2.04
C ASP A 316 37.81 -39.06 1.28
N ASP A 317 38.01 -39.02 -0.04
CA ASP A 317 37.59 -37.90 -0.89
C ASP A 317 36.04 -37.89 -0.98
N VAL A 318 35.41 -39.07 -1.10
CA VAL A 318 33.94 -39.23 -1.06
C VAL A 318 33.37 -38.86 0.31
N ARG A 319 34.05 -39.22 1.41
CA ARG A 319 33.59 -38.91 2.77
C ARG A 319 33.59 -37.41 3.05
N VAL A 320 34.62 -36.70 2.57
CA VAL A 320 34.70 -35.23 2.66
C VAL A 320 33.60 -34.58 1.81
N GLU A 321 33.39 -35.03 0.57
CA GLU A 321 32.33 -34.50 -0.29
C GLU A 321 30.93 -34.74 0.31
N ALA A 322 30.65 -35.96 0.79
CA ALA A 322 29.36 -36.33 1.37
C ALA A 322 29.06 -35.57 2.68
N ALA A 323 30.07 -35.30 3.51
CA ALA A 323 29.91 -34.46 4.70
C ALA A 323 29.55 -33.00 4.34
N GLN A 324 30.12 -32.47 3.25
CA GLN A 324 29.82 -31.13 2.76
C GLN A 324 28.43 -31.06 2.10
N ASP A 325 28.07 -32.05 1.27
CA ASP A 325 26.72 -32.14 0.68
C ASP A 325 25.62 -32.26 1.75
N LEU A 326 25.86 -33.03 2.80
CA LEU A 326 24.93 -33.15 3.93
C LEU A 326 24.75 -31.81 4.66
N LYS A 327 25.82 -31.02 4.82
CA LYS A 327 25.77 -29.68 5.41
C LYS A 327 24.94 -28.73 4.52
N ASP A 328 25.17 -28.76 3.21
CA ASP A 328 24.46 -27.91 2.26
C ASP A 328 22.97 -28.28 2.19
N LEU A 329 22.64 -29.58 2.17
CA LEU A 329 21.25 -30.04 2.19
C LEU A 329 20.50 -29.69 3.48
N ARG A 330 21.17 -29.72 4.64
CA ARG A 330 20.59 -29.24 5.91
C ARG A 330 20.34 -27.73 5.88
N ALA A 331 21.23 -26.94 5.25
CA ALA A 331 21.03 -25.50 5.05
C ALA A 331 19.82 -25.23 4.11
N LEU A 332 19.68 -25.99 3.03
CA LEU A 332 18.52 -25.94 2.14
C LEU A 332 17.21 -26.28 2.86
N SER A 333 17.20 -27.32 3.70
CA SER A 333 16.03 -27.70 4.52
C SER A 333 15.63 -26.60 5.50
N ALA A 334 16.60 -25.96 6.16
CA ALA A 334 16.37 -24.84 7.08
C ALA A 334 15.86 -23.59 6.34
N LEU A 335 16.42 -23.27 5.17
CA LEU A 335 15.95 -22.18 4.32
C LEU A 335 14.50 -22.44 3.88
N HIS A 336 14.21 -23.60 3.28
CA HIS A 336 12.85 -23.96 2.88
C HIS A 336 11.85 -23.80 4.04
N ARG A 337 12.12 -24.39 5.22
CA ARG A 337 11.24 -24.29 6.39
C ARG A 337 10.99 -22.84 6.80
N SER A 338 12.07 -22.07 7.02
CA SER A 338 11.95 -20.68 7.47
C SER A 338 11.26 -19.76 6.45
N SER A 339 11.44 -20.00 5.14
CA SER A 339 10.71 -19.31 4.08
C SER A 339 9.21 -19.64 4.11
N MET A 340 8.85 -20.91 4.27
CA MET A 340 7.45 -21.33 4.41
C MET A 340 6.80 -20.73 5.67
N ASP A 341 7.51 -20.76 6.81
CA ASP A 341 7.02 -20.15 8.05
C ASP A 341 6.88 -18.62 7.92
N ALA A 342 7.70 -17.96 7.12
CA ALA A 342 7.58 -16.53 6.84
C ALA A 342 6.39 -16.20 5.93
N LEU A 343 6.09 -17.06 4.93
CA LEU A 343 4.91 -16.93 4.08
C LEU A 343 3.61 -17.18 4.85
N LYS A 344 3.54 -18.25 5.66
CA LYS A 344 2.37 -18.61 6.47
C LYS A 344 2.07 -17.63 7.62
N ARG A 345 3.04 -16.78 8.00
CA ARG A 345 2.86 -15.71 9.00
C ARG A 345 2.54 -14.34 8.40
N LYS A 346 2.32 -14.23 7.08
CA LYS A 346 1.82 -13.00 6.47
C LYS A 346 0.40 -12.72 6.97
N SER A 347 0.07 -11.45 7.18
CA SER A 347 -1.28 -11.04 7.57
C SER A 347 -2.22 -10.97 6.36
N ARG A 348 -3.50 -11.22 6.60
CA ARG A 348 -4.58 -10.81 5.69
C ARG A 348 -4.47 -9.32 5.39
N GLY A 349 -4.85 -8.91 4.19
CA GLY A 349 -4.72 -7.53 3.71
C GLY A 349 -3.32 -7.12 3.27
N SER A 350 -2.25 -7.88 3.60
CA SER A 350 -0.91 -7.58 3.08
C SER A 350 -0.73 -8.07 1.64
N THR A 351 0.09 -7.36 0.86
CA THR A 351 0.41 -7.79 -0.52
C THR A 351 1.40 -8.96 -0.53
N LEU A 352 1.12 -9.92 -1.40
CA LEU A 352 1.95 -11.10 -1.62
C LEU A 352 2.22 -11.27 -3.12
N SER A 353 3.43 -11.66 -3.47
CA SER A 353 3.82 -12.04 -4.82
C SER A 353 4.56 -13.37 -4.77
N LEU A 354 3.99 -14.39 -5.39
CA LEU A 354 4.54 -15.73 -5.50
C LEU A 354 4.84 -16.03 -6.97
N LEU A 355 5.92 -16.77 -7.21
CA LEU A 355 6.06 -17.58 -8.43
C LEU A 355 5.50 -18.97 -8.08
N VAL A 356 4.46 -19.37 -8.79
CA VAL A 356 3.68 -20.60 -8.54
C VAL A 356 3.85 -21.51 -9.74
N ARG A 357 4.14 -22.79 -9.50
CA ARG A 357 4.33 -23.77 -10.55
C ARG A 357 2.98 -24.20 -11.11
N ASP A 358 2.88 -24.32 -12.42
CA ASP A 358 1.75 -24.98 -13.07
C ASP A 358 2.04 -26.50 -13.27
N PRO A 359 1.05 -27.31 -13.68
CA PRO A 359 1.25 -28.75 -13.88
C PRO A 359 2.26 -29.15 -14.98
N SER A 360 2.71 -28.19 -15.82
CA SER A 360 3.80 -28.41 -16.78
C SER A 360 5.19 -28.17 -16.16
N GLY A 361 5.24 -27.65 -14.94
CA GLY A 361 6.46 -27.22 -14.25
C GLY A 361 6.88 -25.79 -14.59
N ALA A 362 6.04 -25.01 -15.29
CA ALA A 362 6.34 -23.62 -15.61
C ALA A 362 5.94 -22.70 -14.43
N ALA A 363 6.82 -21.76 -14.08
CA ALA A 363 6.56 -20.79 -13.03
C ALA A 363 5.72 -19.62 -13.56
N LYS A 364 4.52 -19.46 -13.00
CA LYS A 364 3.61 -18.33 -13.24
C LYS A 364 3.63 -17.37 -12.05
N LYS A 365 3.75 -16.07 -12.30
CA LYS A 365 3.61 -15.07 -11.24
C LYS A 365 2.15 -14.92 -10.84
N VAL A 366 1.87 -15.11 -9.55
CA VAL A 366 0.58 -14.85 -8.91
C VAL A 366 0.83 -13.83 -7.81
N GLY A 367 0.12 -12.71 -7.83
CA GLY A 367 0.31 -11.67 -6.81
C GLY A 367 -0.94 -10.81 -6.64
N GLY A 368 -1.12 -10.32 -5.43
CA GLY A 368 -2.36 -9.70 -4.97
C GLY A 368 -2.38 -9.43 -3.47
N LEU A 369 -3.51 -8.93 -2.97
CA LEU A 369 -3.77 -8.80 -1.54
C LEU A 369 -4.15 -10.17 -0.97
N ILE A 370 -3.56 -10.57 0.17
CA ILE A 370 -3.96 -11.79 0.86
C ILE A 370 -5.37 -11.64 1.40
N LEU A 371 -6.29 -12.49 0.96
CA LEU A 371 -7.66 -12.57 1.49
C LEU A 371 -7.73 -13.55 2.67
N GLN A 372 -6.99 -14.66 2.60
CA GLN A 372 -6.94 -15.68 3.65
C GLN A 372 -5.62 -16.46 3.58
N ILE A 373 -5.11 -16.91 4.73
CA ILE A 373 -4.01 -17.88 4.83
C ILE A 373 -4.46 -19.04 5.71
N ASP A 374 -4.17 -20.25 5.24
CA ASP A 374 -4.51 -21.52 5.85
C ASP A 374 -3.21 -22.32 6.07
N ALA A 375 -3.28 -23.43 6.79
CA ALA A 375 -2.13 -24.33 6.98
C ALA A 375 -1.59 -24.88 5.65
N GLU A 376 -2.45 -24.99 4.62
CA GLU A 376 -2.19 -25.66 3.33
C GLU A 376 -2.07 -24.69 2.14
N ARG A 377 -2.64 -23.48 2.21
CA ARG A 377 -2.75 -22.54 1.08
C ARG A 377 -2.84 -21.07 1.47
N VAL A 378 -2.88 -20.20 0.46
CA VAL A 378 -3.25 -18.78 0.53
C VAL A 378 -4.27 -18.40 -0.55
N GLU A 379 -5.30 -17.62 -0.20
CA GLU A 379 -6.17 -16.93 -1.16
C GLU A 379 -5.60 -15.52 -1.41
N VAL A 380 -5.28 -15.18 -2.66
CA VAL A 380 -4.82 -13.84 -3.06
C VAL A 380 -5.76 -13.20 -4.08
N LEU A 381 -6.11 -11.93 -3.88
CA LEU A 381 -6.91 -11.13 -4.80
C LEU A 381 -6.03 -10.63 -5.96
N ALA A 382 -6.05 -11.36 -7.08
CA ALA A 382 -5.37 -10.98 -8.31
C ALA A 382 -6.26 -10.07 -9.19
N PRO A 383 -5.71 -9.40 -10.22
CA PRO A 383 -6.49 -8.48 -11.08
C PRO A 383 -7.66 -9.10 -11.85
N LYS A 384 -7.81 -10.43 -11.86
CA LYS A 384 -8.91 -11.17 -12.50
C LYS A 384 -9.82 -11.89 -11.49
N GLY A 385 -9.79 -11.48 -10.23
CA GLY A 385 -10.49 -12.14 -9.11
C GLY A 385 -9.54 -12.92 -8.20
N SER A 386 -10.09 -13.56 -7.17
CA SER A 386 -9.27 -14.30 -6.21
C SER A 386 -8.73 -15.63 -6.76
N VAL A 387 -7.50 -15.93 -6.38
CA VAL A 387 -6.75 -17.13 -6.78
C VAL A 387 -6.26 -17.81 -5.52
N PHE A 388 -6.57 -19.10 -5.37
CA PHE A 388 -5.96 -19.94 -4.35
C PHE A 388 -4.61 -20.45 -4.86
N VAL A 389 -3.61 -20.42 -3.99
CA VAL A 389 -2.27 -20.97 -4.22
C VAL A 389 -1.97 -21.94 -3.09
N GLU A 390 -1.78 -23.21 -3.42
CA GLU A 390 -1.33 -24.22 -2.45
C GLU A 390 0.13 -23.96 -2.09
N TRP A 391 0.49 -24.21 -0.84
CA TRP A 391 1.85 -24.02 -0.35
C TRP A 391 2.86 -24.97 -1.02
N GLU A 392 2.42 -26.11 -1.55
CA GLU A 392 3.24 -27.04 -2.32
C GLU A 392 3.56 -26.56 -3.75
N ASP A 393 2.71 -25.69 -4.33
CA ASP A 393 2.91 -25.17 -5.69
C ASP A 393 3.91 -24.00 -5.73
N VAL A 394 4.30 -23.46 -4.57
CA VAL A 394 5.27 -22.35 -4.48
C VAL A 394 6.66 -22.80 -4.96
N SER A 395 7.17 -22.08 -5.96
CA SER A 395 8.51 -22.29 -6.54
C SER A 395 9.63 -22.02 -5.55
N SER A 396 10.75 -22.72 -5.74
CA SER A 396 12.00 -22.44 -5.04
C SER A 396 12.46 -20.99 -5.20
N ALA A 397 12.32 -20.37 -6.38
CA ALA A 397 12.66 -18.96 -6.60
C ALA A 397 11.86 -17.96 -5.74
N THR A 398 10.69 -18.35 -5.22
CA THR A 398 9.97 -17.55 -4.21
C THR A 398 10.57 -17.75 -2.83
N LEU A 399 10.84 -18.99 -2.46
CA LEU A 399 11.36 -19.35 -1.14
C LEU A 399 12.79 -18.85 -0.93
N ALA A 400 13.61 -18.85 -1.98
CA ALA A 400 14.98 -18.33 -1.97
C ALA A 400 15.06 -16.85 -1.58
N GLN A 401 14.02 -16.03 -1.83
CA GLN A 401 14.04 -14.60 -1.51
C GLN A 401 14.17 -14.28 -0.02
N ALA A 402 13.78 -15.20 0.88
CA ALA A 402 13.95 -15.03 2.32
C ALA A 402 15.35 -15.44 2.84
N GLY A 403 16.19 -16.02 1.98
CA GLY A 403 17.54 -16.44 2.32
C GLY A 403 18.53 -15.29 2.50
N LYS A 404 19.67 -15.61 3.12
CA LYS A 404 20.79 -14.68 3.35
C LYS A 404 22.11 -15.13 2.75
N ASP A 405 22.24 -16.42 2.44
CA ASP A 405 23.41 -17.01 1.81
C ASP A 405 23.13 -17.18 0.31
N PRO A 406 23.78 -16.40 -0.58
CA PRO A 406 23.50 -16.44 -2.01
C PRO A 406 23.75 -17.81 -2.65
N ARG A 407 24.65 -18.62 -2.08
CA ARG A 407 24.91 -19.99 -2.56
C ARG A 407 23.72 -20.88 -2.26
N VAL A 408 23.24 -20.89 -1.01
CA VAL A 408 22.09 -21.72 -0.59
C VAL A 408 20.80 -21.25 -1.28
N GLN A 409 20.65 -19.95 -1.54
CA GLN A 409 19.55 -19.39 -2.34
C GLN A 409 19.58 -19.91 -3.79
N ALA A 410 20.76 -19.93 -4.42
CA ALA A 410 20.92 -20.47 -5.77
C ALA A 410 20.68 -21.98 -5.82
N GLU A 411 21.26 -22.76 -4.90
CA GLU A 411 21.07 -24.21 -4.81
C GLU A 411 19.59 -24.59 -4.60
N LEU A 412 18.82 -23.80 -3.82
CA LEU A 412 17.38 -24.00 -3.67
C LEU A 412 16.62 -23.84 -5.00
N CYS A 413 16.94 -22.81 -5.80
CA CYS A 413 16.38 -22.62 -7.14
C CYS A 413 16.71 -23.80 -8.07
N LEU A 414 17.90 -24.39 -7.95
CA LEU A 414 18.34 -25.52 -8.79
C LEU A 414 17.60 -26.83 -8.47
N LEU A 415 17.01 -26.98 -7.27
CA LEU A 415 16.10 -28.10 -6.96
C LEU A 415 14.86 -28.13 -7.87
N ASP A 416 14.39 -26.97 -8.32
CA ASP A 416 13.25 -26.84 -9.26
C ASP A 416 13.75 -26.66 -10.72
N GLY A 417 15.07 -26.77 -10.95
CA GLY A 417 15.71 -26.51 -12.24
C GLY A 417 15.59 -25.06 -12.72
N GLU A 418 15.46 -24.09 -11.79
CA GLU A 418 15.30 -22.67 -12.07
C GLU A 418 16.67 -21.98 -12.24
N ALA A 419 17.44 -22.43 -13.25
CA ALA A 419 18.83 -22.01 -13.47
C ALA A 419 19.00 -20.48 -13.67
N ASP A 420 18.02 -19.80 -14.27
CA ASP A 420 18.03 -18.33 -14.40
C ASP A 420 17.85 -17.62 -13.06
N ALA A 421 16.99 -18.13 -12.18
CA ALA A 421 16.82 -17.60 -10.84
C ALA A 421 18.06 -17.86 -9.97
N ALA A 422 18.69 -19.03 -10.12
CA ALA A 422 19.94 -19.37 -9.43
C ALA A 422 21.09 -18.41 -9.78
N ARG A 423 21.26 -18.09 -11.08
CA ARG A 423 22.23 -17.09 -11.57
C ARG A 423 22.02 -15.69 -11.01
N GLY A 424 20.80 -15.35 -10.57
CA GLY A 424 20.49 -14.09 -9.90
C GLY A 424 21.10 -13.97 -8.49
N TYR A 425 21.44 -15.08 -7.85
CA TYR A 425 22.05 -15.11 -6.51
C TYR A 425 23.56 -15.43 -6.57
N ALA A 426 23.98 -16.39 -7.39
CA ALA A 426 25.38 -16.78 -7.53
C ALA A 426 25.77 -16.91 -9.01
N ALA A 427 26.80 -16.17 -9.43
CA ALA A 427 27.32 -16.19 -10.80
C ALA A 427 28.09 -17.49 -11.12
N GLU A 428 28.83 -18.01 -10.13
CA GLU A 428 29.54 -19.28 -10.21
C GLU A 428 28.90 -20.28 -9.24
N LEU A 429 28.70 -21.51 -9.72
CA LEU A 429 28.00 -22.58 -9.02
C LEU A 429 28.77 -23.90 -9.21
N PRO A 430 28.78 -24.80 -8.20
CA PRO A 430 29.45 -26.09 -8.35
C PRO A 430 28.89 -26.89 -9.53
N ALA A 431 29.76 -27.43 -10.38
CA ALA A 431 29.35 -28.08 -11.63
C ALA A 431 28.30 -29.19 -11.45
N LYS A 432 28.37 -29.94 -10.33
CA LYS A 432 27.38 -30.99 -9.98
C LYS A 432 25.95 -30.46 -9.87
N TRP A 433 25.76 -29.25 -9.34
CA TRP A 433 24.45 -28.61 -9.23
C TRP A 433 23.91 -28.17 -10.60
N GLY A 434 24.79 -27.68 -11.49
CA GLY A 434 24.42 -27.35 -12.87
C GLY A 434 23.95 -28.58 -13.66
N THR A 435 24.67 -29.69 -13.55
CA THR A 435 24.30 -30.97 -14.17
C THR A 435 23.00 -31.54 -13.58
N TYR A 436 22.80 -31.43 -12.27
CA TYR A 436 21.56 -31.86 -11.62
C TYR A 436 20.35 -31.05 -12.09
N ALA A 437 20.46 -29.72 -12.12
CA ALA A 437 19.37 -28.79 -12.47
C ALA A 437 18.77 -29.05 -13.86
N ALA A 438 19.60 -29.46 -14.83
CA ALA A 438 19.16 -29.83 -16.17
C ALA A 438 18.17 -31.01 -16.19
N THR A 439 18.17 -31.85 -15.16
CA THR A 439 17.25 -33.00 -15.02
C THR A 439 16.25 -32.85 -13.85
N ALA A 440 16.41 -31.83 -13.00
CA ALA A 440 15.60 -31.62 -11.80
C ALA A 440 14.11 -31.42 -12.10
N ARG A 441 13.76 -30.63 -13.13
CA ARG A 441 12.35 -30.41 -13.53
C ARG A 441 11.59 -31.69 -13.85
N ALA A 442 12.26 -32.68 -14.45
CA ALA A 442 11.63 -33.96 -14.79
C ALA A 442 11.37 -34.85 -13.55
N ARG A 443 11.99 -34.53 -12.40
CA ARG A 443 11.80 -35.21 -11.11
C ARG A 443 10.75 -34.55 -10.21
N LEU A 444 10.20 -33.39 -10.60
CA LEU A 444 9.14 -32.73 -9.83
C LEU A 444 7.89 -33.62 -9.78
N PRO A 445 7.25 -33.79 -8.60
CA PRO A 445 5.95 -34.44 -8.51
C PRO A 445 4.94 -33.73 -9.41
N LYS A 446 4.27 -34.48 -10.28
CA LYS A 446 3.15 -33.96 -11.05
C LYS A 446 1.89 -34.07 -10.19
N PRO A 447 1.09 -33.00 -10.02
CA PRO A 447 -0.16 -33.08 -9.29
C PRO A 447 -1.12 -34.03 -10.02
N ASP A 448 -1.83 -34.86 -9.26
CA ASP A 448 -2.88 -35.74 -9.80
C ASP A 448 -3.96 -34.89 -10.49
N PRO A 449 -4.28 -35.13 -11.77
CA PRO A 449 -5.30 -34.39 -12.50
C PRO A 449 -6.68 -34.40 -11.80
N ALA A 450 -7.05 -35.48 -11.12
CA ALA A 450 -8.30 -35.57 -10.38
C ALA A 450 -8.27 -34.71 -9.12
N GLU A 451 -7.16 -34.72 -8.37
CA GLU A 451 -6.95 -33.88 -7.19
C GLU A 451 -6.96 -32.38 -7.57
N LYS A 452 -6.35 -32.01 -8.70
CA LYS A 452 -6.38 -30.63 -9.23
C LYS A 452 -7.79 -30.21 -9.63
N ALA A 453 -8.54 -31.05 -10.35
CA ALA A 453 -9.92 -30.74 -10.75
C ALA A 453 -10.84 -30.62 -9.53
N ALA A 454 -10.65 -31.47 -8.50
CA ALA A 454 -11.36 -31.37 -7.23
C ALA A 454 -11.10 -30.03 -6.52
N ARG A 455 -9.85 -29.56 -6.47
CA ARG A 455 -9.49 -28.24 -5.91
C ARG A 455 -10.19 -27.10 -6.64
N GLU A 456 -10.13 -27.09 -7.97
CA GLU A 456 -10.78 -26.06 -8.78
C GLU A 456 -12.30 -26.01 -8.57
N ALA A 457 -12.96 -27.17 -8.53
CA ALA A 457 -14.40 -27.30 -8.27
C ALA A 457 -14.78 -26.88 -6.83
N TYR A 458 -14.02 -27.33 -5.82
CA TYR A 458 -14.24 -26.95 -4.41
C TYR A 458 -14.12 -25.45 -4.19
N TYR A 459 -13.10 -24.81 -4.77
CA TYR A 459 -12.92 -23.36 -4.64
C TYR A 459 -13.94 -22.54 -5.43
N ALA A 460 -14.48 -23.06 -6.54
CA ALA A 460 -15.64 -22.46 -7.20
C ALA A 460 -16.89 -22.51 -6.29
N ALA A 461 -17.14 -23.65 -5.63
CA ALA A 461 -18.25 -23.79 -4.69
C ALA A 461 -18.07 -22.91 -3.43
N GLU A 462 -16.88 -22.85 -2.82
CA GLU A 462 -16.63 -21.98 -1.65
C GLU A 462 -16.79 -20.49 -1.97
N ARG A 463 -16.41 -20.03 -3.17
CA ARG A 463 -16.71 -18.64 -3.61
C ARG A 463 -18.21 -18.42 -3.80
N GLY A 464 -18.90 -19.29 -4.55
CA GLY A 464 -20.34 -19.17 -4.79
C GLY A 464 -21.20 -19.34 -3.53
N PHE A 465 -20.70 -19.97 -2.47
CA PHE A 465 -21.45 -20.08 -1.23
C PHE A 465 -21.56 -18.75 -0.46
N ARG A 466 -20.73 -17.75 -0.80
CA ARG A 466 -20.64 -16.46 -0.09
C ARG A 466 -21.91 -15.59 -0.27
N SER A 467 -22.58 -15.59 -1.44
CA SER A 467 -23.82 -14.80 -1.67
C SER A 467 -25.07 -15.67 -1.80
N MET A 468 -26.24 -15.19 -1.34
CA MET A 468 -27.51 -15.94 -1.49
C MET A 468 -27.87 -16.23 -2.94
N GLU A 469 -27.57 -15.30 -3.87
CA GLU A 469 -27.80 -15.47 -5.30
C GLU A 469 -27.07 -16.70 -5.87
N THR A 470 -25.80 -16.89 -5.51
CA THR A 470 -24.94 -17.95 -6.07
C THR A 470 -24.87 -19.21 -5.19
N ARG A 471 -25.38 -19.15 -3.95
CA ARG A 471 -25.36 -20.25 -2.97
C ARG A 471 -26.03 -21.53 -3.48
N ALA A 472 -27.13 -21.44 -4.23
CA ALA A 472 -27.78 -22.62 -4.79
C ALA A 472 -26.88 -23.35 -5.83
N ALA A 473 -26.18 -22.61 -6.69
CA ALA A 473 -25.22 -23.20 -7.62
C ALA A 473 -23.99 -23.78 -6.90
N ALA A 474 -23.54 -23.15 -5.81
CA ALA A 474 -22.49 -23.70 -4.95
C ALA A 474 -22.89 -25.00 -4.26
N ILE A 475 -24.14 -25.13 -3.79
CA ILE A 475 -24.68 -26.37 -3.21
C ILE A 475 -24.63 -27.52 -4.23
N GLU A 476 -25.03 -27.29 -5.48
CA GLU A 476 -24.86 -28.30 -6.54
C GLU A 476 -23.37 -28.58 -6.84
N GLY A 477 -22.52 -27.55 -6.79
CA GLY A 477 -21.06 -27.70 -6.88
C GLY A 477 -20.46 -28.63 -5.82
N TYR A 478 -20.90 -28.54 -4.56
CA TYR A 478 -20.48 -29.47 -3.49
C TYR A 478 -20.99 -30.90 -3.69
N LYS A 479 -22.20 -31.07 -4.25
CA LYS A 479 -22.73 -32.41 -4.59
C LYS A 479 -21.93 -33.05 -5.71
N ALA A 480 -21.68 -32.31 -6.80
CA ALA A 480 -20.83 -32.75 -7.91
C ALA A 480 -19.43 -33.09 -7.40
N LEU A 481 -18.82 -32.22 -6.60
CA LEU A 481 -17.52 -32.46 -5.96
C LEU A 481 -17.48 -33.79 -5.18
N ARG A 482 -18.52 -34.10 -4.41
CA ARG A 482 -18.60 -35.35 -3.64
C ARG A 482 -18.84 -36.59 -4.52
N ALA A 483 -19.54 -36.43 -5.65
CA ALA A 483 -19.81 -37.51 -6.59
C ALA A 483 -18.59 -37.82 -7.49
N ASP A 484 -18.04 -36.78 -8.12
CA ASP A 484 -17.02 -36.90 -9.17
C ASP A 484 -15.61 -37.04 -8.60
N PHE A 485 -15.36 -36.51 -7.39
CA PHE A 485 -14.04 -36.44 -6.77
C PHE A 485 -13.96 -37.04 -5.35
N GLY A 486 -14.96 -37.83 -4.93
CA GLY A 486 -15.04 -38.39 -3.56
C GLY A 486 -13.85 -39.25 -3.11
N SER A 487 -13.03 -39.75 -4.03
CA SER A 487 -11.80 -40.51 -3.74
C SER A 487 -10.57 -39.64 -3.46
N THR A 488 -10.59 -38.36 -3.82
CA THR A 488 -9.45 -37.42 -3.67
C THR A 488 -9.13 -37.13 -2.21
N ALA A 489 -7.89 -36.71 -1.94
CA ALA A 489 -7.46 -36.37 -0.58
C ALA A 489 -8.20 -35.13 -0.06
N LEU A 490 -8.38 -34.10 -0.89
CA LEU A 490 -9.14 -32.89 -0.59
C LEU A 490 -10.58 -33.20 -0.15
N VAL A 491 -11.32 -33.97 -0.94
CA VAL A 491 -12.75 -34.20 -0.66
C VAL A 491 -12.95 -35.07 0.58
N LYS A 492 -12.00 -35.95 0.89
CA LYS A 492 -11.96 -36.67 2.18
C LYS A 492 -11.65 -35.73 3.35
N ALA A 493 -10.65 -34.86 3.23
CA ALA A 493 -10.26 -33.93 4.28
C ALA A 493 -11.36 -32.91 4.63
N TYR A 494 -12.11 -32.44 3.62
CA TYR A 494 -13.19 -31.47 3.79
C TYR A 494 -14.60 -32.11 3.80
N SER A 495 -14.73 -33.43 3.96
CA SER A 495 -16.00 -34.16 3.78
C SER A 495 -17.15 -33.68 4.68
N GLU A 496 -16.85 -33.35 5.95
CA GLU A 496 -17.83 -32.81 6.89
C GLU A 496 -18.31 -31.41 6.48
N ARG A 497 -17.37 -30.54 6.08
CA ARG A 497 -17.67 -29.18 5.62
C ARG A 497 -18.50 -29.21 4.33
N ILE A 498 -18.12 -30.04 3.36
CA ILE A 498 -18.84 -30.27 2.10
C ILE A 498 -20.26 -30.77 2.39
N THR A 499 -20.42 -31.69 3.35
CA THR A 499 -21.73 -32.21 3.77
C THR A 499 -22.59 -31.13 4.42
N ARG A 500 -22.09 -30.40 5.43
CA ARG A 500 -22.79 -29.27 6.05
C ARG A 500 -23.20 -28.20 5.03
N ARG A 501 -22.30 -27.84 4.10
CA ARG A 501 -22.57 -26.90 3.00
C ARG A 501 -23.64 -27.39 2.02
N THR A 502 -23.80 -28.70 1.85
CA THR A 502 -24.82 -29.34 1.00
C THR A 502 -26.19 -29.40 1.69
N GLU A 503 -26.22 -29.41 3.02
CA GLU A 503 -27.43 -29.43 3.85
C GLU A 503 -27.97 -28.02 4.10
N LEU A 504 -27.09 -27.03 4.26
CA LEU A 504 -27.45 -25.61 4.19
C LEU A 504 -28.16 -25.31 2.86
N GLY A 505 -29.22 -24.51 2.92
CA GLY A 505 -30.15 -24.30 1.80
C GLY A 505 -31.41 -25.16 1.86
N ARG A 506 -31.51 -26.11 2.80
CA ARG A 506 -32.78 -26.78 3.14
C ARG A 506 -33.61 -26.03 4.18
N GLU A 507 -32.96 -25.23 5.01
CA GLU A 507 -33.54 -24.51 6.12
C GLU A 507 -32.81 -23.17 6.33
N TYR A 508 -33.59 -22.15 6.67
CA TYR A 508 -33.16 -20.78 6.93
C TYR A 508 -33.94 -20.21 8.12
N TYR A 509 -33.24 -19.56 9.04
CA TYR A 509 -33.81 -18.72 10.08
C TYR A 509 -33.50 -17.26 9.76
N PHE A 510 -34.47 -16.38 9.96
CA PHE A 510 -34.35 -14.93 9.81
C PHE A 510 -34.81 -14.27 11.11
N ALA A 511 -33.89 -13.67 11.83
CA ALA A 511 -34.21 -12.75 12.91
C ALA A 511 -34.72 -11.41 12.34
N PRO A 512 -35.38 -10.55 13.14
CA PRO A 512 -35.89 -9.26 12.65
C PRO A 512 -34.85 -8.29 12.07
N ALA A 513 -33.58 -8.45 12.42
CA ALA A 513 -32.46 -7.69 11.84
C ALA A 513 -32.05 -8.17 10.43
N ASP A 514 -32.44 -9.40 10.05
CA ASP A 514 -32.09 -10.02 8.75
C ASP A 514 -33.09 -9.63 7.65
N PHE A 515 -34.11 -8.85 8.01
CA PHE A 515 -35.08 -8.28 7.08
C PHE A 515 -34.63 -6.89 6.65
N ARG A 516 -34.50 -6.70 5.34
CA ARG A 516 -34.38 -5.37 4.75
C ARG A 516 -35.69 -4.62 4.89
N ALA A 517 -35.71 -3.64 5.79
CA ALA A 517 -36.86 -2.78 6.03
C ALA A 517 -36.94 -1.60 5.03
N GLU A 518 -38.14 -1.31 4.55
CA GLU A 518 -38.48 -0.14 3.73
C GLU A 518 -39.70 0.59 4.29
N GLY A 519 -39.83 1.89 4.00
CA GLY A 519 -40.94 2.72 4.45
C GLY A 519 -40.88 3.02 5.95
N SER A 520 -41.85 2.50 6.72
CA SER A 520 -42.05 2.78 8.15
C SER A 520 -41.70 1.63 9.10
N PHE A 521 -41.28 0.46 8.58
CA PHE A 521 -40.75 -0.63 9.40
C PHE A 521 -39.45 -0.22 10.11
N ARG A 522 -39.35 -0.47 11.43
CA ARG A 522 -38.20 -0.13 12.29
C ARG A 522 -37.86 -1.24 13.26
N LEU A 523 -36.57 -1.46 13.53
CA LEU A 523 -36.15 -2.40 14.57
C LEU A 523 -36.34 -1.74 15.94
N THR A 524 -37.22 -2.32 16.76
CA THR A 524 -37.50 -1.84 18.12
C THR A 524 -36.43 -2.32 19.10
N LYS A 525 -36.27 -1.62 20.23
CA LYS A 525 -35.37 -2.04 21.33
C LYS A 525 -35.68 -3.42 21.93
N ALA A 526 -36.85 -4.00 21.62
CA ALA A 526 -37.23 -5.35 21.99
C ALA A 526 -36.78 -6.42 20.96
N GLY A 527 -35.97 -6.05 19.96
CA GLY A 527 -35.51 -6.95 18.91
C GLY A 527 -36.63 -7.44 17.98
N LYS A 528 -37.59 -6.55 17.66
CA LYS A 528 -38.75 -6.83 16.79
C LYS A 528 -38.90 -5.73 15.74
N LEU A 529 -39.19 -6.09 14.49
CA LEU A 529 -39.32 -5.14 13.38
C LEU A 529 -40.77 -4.68 13.26
N GLU A 530 -41.08 -3.41 13.52
CA GLU A 530 -42.44 -2.87 13.65
C GLU A 530 -42.74 -1.75 12.65
N SER A 531 -43.89 -1.81 11.99
CA SER A 531 -44.42 -0.72 11.17
C SER A 531 -44.94 0.41 12.06
N VAL A 532 -44.23 1.55 12.14
CA VAL A 532 -44.53 2.57 13.16
C VAL A 532 -45.58 3.62 12.73
N ARG A 533 -46.06 3.58 11.48
CA ARG A 533 -47.05 4.51 10.91
C ARG A 533 -47.99 3.80 9.94
N ASP A 534 -49.22 4.30 9.88
CA ASP A 534 -50.16 3.94 8.83
C ASP A 534 -49.70 4.51 7.47
N SER A 535 -50.08 3.88 6.37
CA SER A 535 -49.75 4.32 5.00
C SER A 535 -50.95 4.20 4.07
N ASP A 536 -50.95 4.99 2.98
CA ASP A 536 -51.95 4.86 1.91
C ASP A 536 -51.58 3.73 0.93
N GLU A 537 -52.42 3.46 -0.08
CA GLU A 537 -52.19 2.36 -1.04
C GLU A 537 -50.86 2.47 -1.82
N GLN A 538 -50.37 3.68 -2.11
CA GLN A 538 -49.10 3.86 -2.83
C GLN A 538 -47.90 3.71 -1.89
N ASP A 539 -48.00 4.23 -0.66
CA ASP A 539 -46.95 4.07 0.35
C ASP A 539 -46.90 2.64 0.92
N THR A 540 -48.01 1.89 0.92
CA THR A 540 -48.06 0.49 1.37
C THR A 540 -47.08 -0.41 0.61
N LEU A 541 -46.96 -0.24 -0.72
CA LEU A 541 -46.01 -1.00 -1.56
C LEU A 541 -44.54 -0.68 -1.25
N ARG A 542 -44.28 0.43 -0.54
CA ARG A 542 -42.98 0.88 -0.07
C ARG A 542 -42.77 0.61 1.43
N ASN A 543 -43.84 0.30 2.18
CA ASN A 543 -43.79 -0.09 3.59
C ASN A 543 -43.68 -1.62 3.69
N ALA A 544 -42.45 -2.12 3.52
CA ALA A 544 -42.16 -3.54 3.36
C ALA A 544 -41.02 -4.01 4.28
N ALA A 545 -41.07 -5.27 4.68
CA ALA A 545 -39.94 -6.02 5.22
C ALA A 545 -39.59 -7.16 4.25
N GLU A 546 -38.38 -7.13 3.67
CA GLU A 546 -37.92 -8.08 2.65
C GLU A 546 -36.88 -9.05 3.23
N LEU A 547 -36.99 -10.35 2.93
CA LEU A 547 -35.97 -11.35 3.21
C LEU A 547 -35.54 -12.06 1.92
N GLU A 548 -34.31 -12.61 1.91
CA GLU A 548 -33.75 -13.36 0.80
C GLU A 548 -33.22 -14.73 1.23
N PHE A 549 -33.53 -15.77 0.46
CA PHE A 549 -33.01 -17.13 0.66
C PHE A 549 -32.64 -17.78 -0.68
N ALA A 550 -31.83 -18.84 -0.68
CA ALA A 550 -31.49 -19.57 -1.89
C ALA A 550 -32.37 -20.83 -2.02
N ALA A 551 -33.27 -20.86 -3.00
CA ALA A 551 -34.07 -22.05 -3.27
C ALA A 551 -33.30 -23.04 -4.17
N LEU A 552 -33.46 -24.33 -3.89
CA LEU A 552 -33.07 -25.41 -4.79
C LEU A 552 -34.20 -25.69 -5.80
N ALA A 553 -33.84 -25.94 -7.07
CA ALA A 553 -34.80 -26.17 -8.15
C ALA A 553 -35.71 -27.38 -7.83
N GLY A 554 -37.03 -27.18 -7.95
CA GLY A 554 -38.01 -28.25 -7.77
C GLY A 554 -38.16 -28.77 -6.33
N VAL A 555 -37.49 -28.18 -5.35
CA VAL A 555 -37.69 -28.49 -3.92
C VAL A 555 -38.85 -27.66 -3.37
N PRO A 556 -39.85 -28.26 -2.70
CA PRO A 556 -40.90 -27.50 -2.03
C PRO A 556 -40.35 -26.87 -0.75
N TYR A 557 -40.58 -25.57 -0.58
CA TYR A 557 -40.31 -24.84 0.66
C TYR A 557 -41.63 -24.41 1.30
N ARG A 558 -41.60 -24.25 2.62
CA ARG A 558 -42.63 -23.59 3.42
C ARG A 558 -41.98 -22.43 4.15
N CYS A 559 -42.70 -21.34 4.33
CA CYS A 559 -42.28 -20.24 5.18
C CYS A 559 -43.25 -20.13 6.36
N TRP A 560 -42.74 -20.00 7.57
CA TRP A 560 -43.51 -19.52 8.71
C TRP A 560 -42.96 -18.17 9.12
N ILE A 561 -43.83 -17.18 9.30
CA ILE A 561 -43.45 -15.86 9.83
C ILE A 561 -44.09 -15.67 11.20
N TRP A 562 -43.30 -15.23 12.17
CA TRP A 562 -43.77 -14.88 13.50
C TRP A 562 -44.13 -13.40 13.50
N VAL A 563 -45.43 -13.10 13.59
CA VAL A 563 -45.95 -11.72 13.48
C VAL A 563 -46.77 -11.35 14.69
N GLY A 564 -46.82 -10.05 14.97
CA GLY A 564 -47.59 -9.46 16.05
C GLY A 564 -48.48 -8.30 15.59
N ALA A 565 -49.57 -8.08 16.31
CA ALA A 565 -50.55 -7.02 16.06
C ALA A 565 -51.29 -6.57 17.33
N CYS A 566 -51.91 -5.39 17.26
CA CYS A 566 -52.77 -4.84 18.31
C CYS A 566 -54.28 -5.07 18.08
N CYS A 567 -54.77 -5.18 16.83
CA CYS A 567 -56.13 -5.65 16.49
C CYS A 567 -56.17 -6.55 15.24
N GLU A 568 -57.37 -7.10 14.93
CA GLU A 568 -57.60 -7.92 13.74
C GLU A 568 -57.28 -7.16 12.43
N GLU A 569 -57.59 -5.86 12.35
CA GLU A 569 -57.22 -4.99 11.20
C GLU A 569 -55.70 -4.92 10.99
N THR A 570 -54.91 -4.75 12.05
CA THR A 570 -53.44 -4.70 11.98
C THR A 570 -52.82 -6.04 11.54
N PHE A 571 -53.53 -7.16 11.74
CA PHE A 571 -53.08 -8.49 11.36
C PHE A 571 -53.41 -8.85 9.90
N LEU A 572 -54.02 -7.92 9.14
CA LEU A 572 -54.10 -7.96 7.68
C LEU A 572 -52.81 -7.36 7.09
N PHE A 573 -52.04 -8.18 6.37
CA PHE A 573 -50.85 -7.75 5.65
C PHE A 573 -50.82 -8.36 4.25
N TYR A 574 -49.82 -8.01 3.47
CA TYR A 574 -49.70 -8.35 2.06
C TYR A 574 -48.34 -9.00 1.77
N LEU A 575 -48.32 -9.92 0.82
CA LEU A 575 -47.14 -10.66 0.39
C LEU A 575 -46.80 -10.35 -1.07
N GLN A 576 -45.54 -10.03 -1.32
CA GLN A 576 -44.90 -10.23 -2.61
C GLN A 576 -43.82 -11.29 -2.48
N GLY A 577 -43.50 -11.97 -3.56
CA GLY A 577 -42.39 -12.91 -3.58
C GLY A 577 -42.10 -13.45 -4.96
N THR A 578 -40.87 -13.95 -5.15
CA THR A 578 -40.45 -14.54 -6.42
C THR A 578 -41.37 -15.70 -6.80
N GLU A 579 -41.88 -15.72 -8.03
CA GLU A 579 -42.81 -16.75 -8.54
C GLU A 579 -44.15 -16.85 -7.76
N VAL A 580 -44.47 -15.91 -6.85
CA VAL A 580 -45.73 -15.90 -6.09
C VAL A 580 -46.88 -15.39 -6.98
N THR A 581 -48.03 -16.05 -6.91
CA THR A 581 -49.24 -15.64 -7.65
C THR A 581 -50.48 -15.64 -6.77
N ASP A 582 -51.32 -14.63 -6.91
CA ASP A 582 -52.67 -14.59 -6.34
C ASP A 582 -53.75 -14.71 -7.44
N THR A 583 -55.01 -14.95 -7.06
CA THR A 583 -56.14 -15.05 -7.99
C THR A 583 -57.09 -13.86 -7.79
N ASP A 584 -57.25 -13.05 -8.83
CA ASP A 584 -58.17 -11.91 -8.83
C ASP A 584 -59.61 -12.38 -8.47
N PRO A 585 -60.22 -11.85 -7.39
CA PRO A 585 -61.54 -12.30 -6.93
C PRO A 585 -62.67 -11.91 -7.90
N LYS A 586 -62.47 -10.89 -8.74
CA LYS A 586 -63.44 -10.42 -9.75
C LYS A 586 -63.23 -11.13 -11.08
N THR A 587 -62.00 -11.20 -11.58
CA THR A 587 -61.72 -11.73 -12.94
C THR A 587 -61.30 -13.20 -12.98
N ARG A 588 -61.02 -13.81 -11.81
CA ARG A 588 -60.50 -15.19 -11.65
C ARG A 588 -59.17 -15.48 -12.37
N LYS A 589 -58.48 -14.44 -12.87
CA LYS A 589 -57.16 -14.57 -13.47
C LYS A 589 -56.09 -14.67 -12.38
N LYS A 590 -55.03 -15.45 -12.66
CA LYS A 590 -53.81 -15.39 -11.85
C LYS A 590 -53.06 -14.09 -12.12
N LEU A 591 -52.65 -13.41 -11.06
CA LEU A 591 -51.79 -12.23 -11.07
C LEU A 591 -50.44 -12.62 -10.47
N ALA A 592 -49.35 -12.13 -11.05
CA ALA A 592 -48.02 -12.30 -10.48
C ALA A 592 -47.80 -11.24 -9.39
N CYS A 593 -47.40 -11.66 -8.19
CA CYS A 593 -47.14 -10.82 -7.03
C CYS A 593 -45.63 -10.71 -6.80
N GLU A 594 -44.89 -10.36 -7.86
CA GLU A 594 -43.43 -10.30 -7.83
C GLU A 594 -42.91 -9.16 -6.92
N PRO A 595 -41.70 -9.29 -6.35
CA PRO A 595 -41.08 -8.27 -5.52
C PRO A 595 -40.99 -6.91 -6.22
N GLY A 596 -41.57 -5.87 -5.62
CA GLY A 596 -41.58 -4.51 -6.17
C GLY A 596 -42.62 -4.26 -7.27
N SER A 597 -43.50 -5.23 -7.56
CA SER A 597 -44.63 -5.01 -8.47
C SER A 597 -45.72 -4.13 -7.83
N SER A 598 -46.73 -3.73 -8.61
CA SER A 598 -47.91 -3.02 -8.10
C SER A 598 -49.01 -3.94 -7.55
N VAL A 599 -48.74 -5.25 -7.43
CA VAL A 599 -49.73 -6.26 -6.99
C VAL A 599 -49.14 -7.06 -5.83
N ALA A 600 -49.97 -7.37 -4.83
CA ALA A 600 -49.57 -8.19 -3.70
C ALA A 600 -50.72 -9.12 -3.28
N SER A 601 -50.38 -10.31 -2.80
CA SER A 601 -51.33 -11.31 -2.29
C SER A 601 -51.73 -10.92 -0.85
N PRO A 602 -53.02 -10.74 -0.51
CA PRO A 602 -53.42 -10.45 0.86
C PRO A 602 -53.29 -11.70 1.74
N VAL A 603 -52.60 -11.57 2.86
CA VAL A 603 -52.50 -12.60 3.90
C VAL A 603 -53.51 -12.26 4.99
N ARG A 604 -54.54 -13.11 5.14
CA ARG A 604 -55.62 -12.93 6.11
C ARG A 604 -55.56 -14.03 7.17
N HIS A 605 -55.38 -13.65 8.42
CA HIS A 605 -55.43 -14.58 9.55
C HIS A 605 -56.32 -14.02 10.66
N SER A 606 -57.14 -14.88 11.28
CA SER A 606 -58.14 -14.47 12.26
C SER A 606 -57.68 -14.81 13.69
N LEU A 607 -56.98 -13.86 14.33
CA LEU A 607 -56.53 -13.97 15.71
C LEU A 607 -57.71 -13.87 16.69
N ARG A 608 -58.19 -15.02 17.18
CA ARG A 608 -59.27 -15.08 18.18
C ARG A 608 -58.88 -14.24 19.41
N GLN A 609 -59.83 -13.45 19.92
CA GLN A 609 -59.71 -12.55 21.09
C GLN A 609 -58.98 -11.22 20.86
N LEU A 610 -58.52 -10.89 19.65
CA LEU A 610 -58.23 -9.50 19.33
C LEU A 610 -59.54 -8.71 19.17
N LYS A 611 -59.44 -7.39 19.29
CA LYS A 611 -60.52 -6.44 18.97
C LYS A 611 -60.61 -6.31 17.45
N LYS A 612 -61.80 -6.05 16.90
CA LYS A 612 -61.96 -6.07 15.44
C LYS A 612 -61.26 -4.90 14.77
N THR A 613 -61.36 -3.72 15.38
CA THR A 613 -60.87 -2.48 14.77
C THR A 613 -59.91 -1.69 15.66
N HIS A 614 -59.10 -0.81 15.05
CA HIS A 614 -58.29 0.18 15.78
C HIS A 614 -59.15 1.09 16.67
N ALA A 615 -60.37 1.42 16.26
CA ALA A 615 -61.30 2.23 17.04
C ALA A 615 -61.82 1.52 18.30
N GLU A 616 -62.06 0.21 18.24
CA GLU A 616 -62.65 -0.58 19.33
C GLU A 616 -61.71 -0.83 20.53
N HIS A 617 -60.41 -0.60 20.37
CA HIS A 617 -59.40 -0.90 21.39
C HIS A 617 -58.51 0.29 21.79
N ARG A 618 -58.81 1.48 21.25
CA ARG A 618 -58.25 2.74 21.73
C ARG A 618 -58.74 3.04 23.16
N PRO A 619 -57.86 3.37 24.12
CA PRO A 619 -58.28 3.79 25.45
C PRO A 619 -59.12 5.08 25.39
N LYS A 620 -60.26 5.11 26.09
CA LYS A 620 -61.13 6.30 26.15
C LYS A 620 -60.34 7.52 26.66
N GLY A 621 -60.28 8.57 25.84
CA GLY A 621 -59.58 9.83 26.15
C GLY A 621 -58.11 9.89 25.73
N ALA A 622 -57.50 8.80 25.27
CA ALA A 622 -56.11 8.84 24.78
C ALA A 622 -56.00 9.55 23.43
N LYS A 623 -55.07 10.51 23.30
CA LYS A 623 -54.79 11.23 22.03
C LYS A 623 -54.13 10.34 20.98
N GLU A 624 -53.29 9.41 21.43
CA GLU A 624 -52.58 8.44 20.58
C GLU A 624 -52.88 7.00 21.06
N HIS A 625 -52.68 6.04 20.16
CA HIS A 625 -53.03 4.63 20.33
C HIS A 625 -51.77 3.81 20.69
N PRO A 626 -51.87 2.72 21.50
CA PRO A 626 -50.74 1.84 21.78
C PRO A 626 -50.33 1.04 20.53
N LYS A 627 -49.34 1.57 19.79
CA LYS A 627 -48.83 1.01 18.54
C LYS A 627 -48.02 -0.29 18.67
N THR A 628 -47.92 -0.90 19.85
CA THR A 628 -47.14 -2.12 20.05
C THR A 628 -48.01 -3.37 19.94
N ALA A 629 -47.45 -4.45 19.39
CA ALA A 629 -48.16 -5.73 19.25
C ALA A 629 -48.65 -6.30 20.60
N ALA A 630 -49.96 -6.54 20.69
CA ALA A 630 -50.63 -7.10 21.87
C ALA A 630 -50.75 -8.63 21.83
N ARG A 631 -50.68 -9.22 20.63
CA ARG A 631 -50.65 -10.67 20.38
C ARG A 631 -49.61 -10.99 19.32
N TRP A 632 -49.09 -12.20 19.39
CA TRP A 632 -48.07 -12.76 18.51
C TRP A 632 -48.49 -14.18 18.09
N GLU A 633 -48.33 -14.53 16.80
CA GLU A 633 -48.65 -15.87 16.28
C GLU A 633 -47.76 -16.22 15.08
N TRP A 634 -47.57 -17.51 14.84
CA TRP A 634 -46.93 -18.03 13.63
C TRP A 634 -47.96 -18.19 12.50
N ILE A 635 -47.67 -17.60 11.34
CA ILE A 635 -48.48 -17.76 10.12
C ILE A 635 -47.68 -18.54 9.10
N GLU A 636 -48.28 -19.60 8.54
CA GLU A 636 -47.73 -20.31 7.38
C GLU A 636 -48.01 -19.51 6.11
N ILE A 637 -46.93 -19.18 5.40
CA ILE A 637 -46.92 -18.44 4.14
C ILE A 637 -46.73 -19.47 3.01
N PRO A 638 -47.74 -19.68 2.14
CA PRO A 638 -47.67 -20.65 1.06
C PRO A 638 -46.67 -20.19 -0.01
N LEU A 639 -45.60 -20.95 -0.21
CA LEU A 639 -44.60 -20.68 -1.24
C LEU A 639 -44.85 -21.51 -2.51
N PRO A 640 -44.53 -20.96 -3.70
CA PRO A 640 -44.56 -21.72 -4.94
C PRO A 640 -43.47 -22.80 -4.95
N LYS A 641 -43.66 -23.84 -5.77
CA LYS A 641 -42.60 -24.78 -6.09
C LYS A 641 -41.68 -24.15 -7.14
N TYR A 642 -40.59 -23.54 -6.69
CA TYR A 642 -39.64 -22.81 -7.54
C TYR A 642 -39.12 -23.66 -8.71
N ALA A 643 -39.26 -23.14 -9.93
CA ALA A 643 -38.80 -23.83 -11.14
C ALA A 643 -37.28 -23.76 -11.29
N ALA A 644 -36.69 -22.59 -11.01
CA ALA A 644 -35.25 -22.35 -11.09
C ALA A 644 -34.61 -22.23 -9.71
N ALA A 645 -33.41 -22.78 -9.54
CA ALA A 645 -32.58 -22.59 -8.37
C ALA A 645 -32.00 -21.17 -8.31
N GLY A 646 -31.66 -20.68 -7.12
CA GLY A 646 -31.02 -19.37 -6.91
C GLY A 646 -31.73 -18.53 -5.83
N GLY A 647 -31.30 -17.28 -5.70
CA GLY A 647 -31.90 -16.32 -4.77
C GLY A 647 -33.40 -16.10 -5.04
N LYS A 648 -34.20 -16.16 -3.98
CA LYS A 648 -35.65 -15.89 -3.95
C LYS A 648 -35.91 -14.86 -2.86
N LYS A 649 -36.86 -13.96 -3.12
CA LYS A 649 -37.26 -12.92 -2.17
C LYS A 649 -38.68 -13.11 -1.69
N LEU A 650 -38.95 -12.70 -0.46
CA LEU A 650 -40.30 -12.50 0.09
C LEU A 650 -40.37 -11.10 0.69
N ARG A 651 -41.43 -10.33 0.39
CA ARG A 651 -41.70 -9.02 0.99
C ARG A 651 -43.02 -9.06 1.73
N PHE A 652 -43.00 -8.65 2.99
CA PHE A 652 -44.17 -8.52 3.85
C PHE A 652 -44.52 -7.04 3.99
N MET A 653 -45.68 -6.61 3.48
CA MET A 653 -46.10 -5.22 3.46
C MET A 653 -47.35 -5.02 4.29
N THR A 654 -47.49 -3.85 4.92
CA THR A 654 -48.67 -3.49 5.71
C THR A 654 -49.01 -2.03 5.51
N ASN A 655 -50.29 -1.69 5.65
CA ASN A 655 -50.75 -0.30 5.64
C ASN A 655 -51.08 0.22 7.07
N GLN A 656 -50.93 -0.62 8.10
CA GLN A 656 -51.26 -0.31 9.49
C GLN A 656 -50.01 -0.09 10.36
N ALA A 657 -50.12 0.80 11.35
CA ALA A 657 -49.17 0.91 12.45
C ALA A 657 -49.35 -0.21 13.48
N GLY A 658 -48.25 -0.73 14.01
CA GLY A 658 -48.22 -1.77 15.05
C GLY A 658 -48.37 -3.20 14.55
N PHE A 659 -48.17 -3.42 13.24
CA PHE A 659 -47.83 -4.73 12.71
C PHE A 659 -46.32 -4.96 12.92
N SER A 660 -45.97 -6.06 13.56
CA SER A 660 -44.60 -6.35 13.99
C SER A 660 -44.16 -7.73 13.50
N ILE A 661 -42.88 -7.90 13.16
CA ILE A 661 -42.25 -9.15 12.75
C ILE A 661 -41.21 -9.54 13.81
N GLY A 662 -41.30 -10.78 14.25
CA GLY A 662 -40.47 -11.36 15.31
C GLY A 662 -39.44 -12.36 14.79
N GLY A 663 -39.59 -12.81 13.54
CA GLY A 663 -38.67 -13.65 12.78
C GLY A 663 -39.41 -14.41 11.67
N ALA A 664 -38.67 -15.13 10.83
CA ALA A 664 -39.22 -16.10 9.89
C ALA A 664 -38.34 -17.35 9.78
N VAL A 665 -38.95 -18.47 9.41
CA VAL A 665 -38.26 -19.71 9.04
C VAL A 665 -38.71 -20.16 7.67
N VAL A 666 -37.77 -20.31 6.75
CA VAL A 666 -38.01 -20.89 5.42
C VAL A 666 -37.36 -22.26 5.37
N SER A 667 -38.15 -23.32 5.21
CA SER A 667 -37.66 -24.71 5.30
C SER A 667 -38.35 -25.64 4.31
N SER A 668 -37.56 -26.57 3.79
CA SER A 668 -37.99 -27.70 2.94
C SER A 668 -38.16 -29.01 3.73
N THR A 669 -37.74 -29.02 5.00
CA THR A 669 -37.72 -30.20 5.87
C THR A 669 -38.76 -30.14 6.98
N ARG A 670 -39.11 -28.94 7.47
CA ARG A 670 -40.12 -28.76 8.52
C ARG A 670 -41.54 -29.03 8.02
N LYS A 671 -42.40 -29.42 8.97
CA LYS A 671 -43.84 -29.65 8.76
C LYS A 671 -44.73 -28.69 9.55
N ALA A 672 -44.15 -27.89 10.45
CA ALA A 672 -44.82 -26.95 11.33
C ALA A 672 -43.85 -25.81 11.70
N ALA A 673 -44.38 -24.72 12.25
CA ALA A 673 -43.61 -23.61 12.77
C ALA A 673 -42.68 -24.02 13.94
N PRO A 674 -41.58 -23.28 14.20
CA PRO A 674 -40.72 -23.49 15.37
C PRO A 674 -41.47 -23.35 16.70
N ALA A 675 -40.99 -24.05 17.72
CA ALA A 675 -41.46 -23.85 19.10
C ALA A 675 -40.75 -22.65 19.76
N ASP A 676 -41.40 -21.96 20.69
CA ASP A 676 -40.83 -20.78 21.39
C ASP A 676 -39.50 -21.06 22.10
N ALA A 677 -39.29 -22.31 22.57
CA ALA A 677 -38.01 -22.73 23.15
C ALA A 677 -36.91 -22.89 22.07
N GLU A 678 -37.27 -23.48 20.93
CA GLU A 678 -36.38 -23.65 19.77
C GLU A 678 -35.96 -22.30 19.18
N LEU A 679 -36.82 -21.29 19.25
CA LEU A 679 -36.48 -19.94 18.79
C LEU A 679 -35.23 -19.38 19.48
N LYS A 680 -35.10 -19.59 20.80
CA LYS A 680 -33.95 -19.12 21.58
C LYS A 680 -32.66 -19.86 21.24
N ASP A 681 -32.78 -21.16 20.93
CA ASP A 681 -31.64 -21.95 20.50
C ASP A 681 -31.20 -21.55 19.07
N LEU A 682 -32.16 -21.26 18.16
CA LEU A 682 -31.86 -20.72 16.82
C LEU A 682 -31.25 -19.31 16.85
N GLU A 683 -31.74 -18.44 17.74
CA GLU A 683 -31.16 -17.11 17.99
C GLU A 683 -29.72 -17.21 18.52
N LYS A 684 -29.45 -18.15 19.42
CA LYS A 684 -28.13 -18.39 20.01
C LYS A 684 -27.15 -19.08 19.05
N ASP A 685 -27.60 -20.07 18.29
CA ASP A 685 -26.76 -20.75 17.28
C ASP A 685 -26.37 -19.81 16.14
N ARG A 686 -27.15 -18.74 15.91
CA ARG A 686 -26.77 -17.64 15.00
C ARG A 686 -25.59 -16.82 15.52
N GLU A 687 -25.52 -16.48 16.81
CA GLU A 687 -24.33 -15.81 17.39
C GLU A 687 -23.05 -16.62 17.15
N VAL A 688 -23.16 -17.96 17.10
CA VAL A 688 -22.04 -18.87 16.81
C VAL A 688 -21.78 -19.05 15.29
N ALA A 689 -22.77 -18.76 14.44
CA ALA A 689 -22.70 -19.01 12.99
C ALA A 689 -22.35 -17.79 12.14
N GLU A 690 -22.56 -16.56 12.61
CA GLU A 690 -22.40 -15.32 11.83
C GLU A 690 -21.18 -14.46 12.20
N VAL A 691 -20.34 -14.94 13.12
CA VAL A 691 -19.02 -14.34 13.36
C VAL A 691 -18.01 -14.91 12.37
N LEU A 692 -17.84 -14.24 11.22
CA LEU A 692 -16.48 -14.10 10.68
C LEU A 692 -15.65 -13.48 11.82
N PRO A 693 -14.51 -14.08 12.23
CA PRO A 693 -13.73 -13.55 13.34
C PRO A 693 -13.47 -12.06 13.08
N PRO A 694 -13.77 -11.17 14.04
CA PRO A 694 -13.67 -9.73 13.82
C PRO A 694 -12.27 -9.43 13.31
N ASP A 695 -12.19 -8.64 12.24
CA ASP A 695 -10.91 -8.29 11.63
C ASP A 695 -10.00 -7.75 12.73
N PRO A 696 -8.85 -8.39 13.04
CA PRO A 696 -8.00 -7.94 14.15
C PRO A 696 -7.54 -6.49 13.96
N ASP A 697 -7.50 -6.04 12.70
CA ASP A 697 -7.16 -4.68 12.30
C ASP A 697 -8.35 -3.69 12.30
N LEU A 698 -9.59 -4.11 12.59
CA LEU A 698 -10.71 -3.21 12.93
C LEU A 698 -10.46 -2.61 14.32
N VAL A 699 -10.17 -1.32 14.41
CA VAL A 699 -9.75 -0.62 15.64
C VAL A 699 -10.95 -0.10 16.43
N ALA A 700 -11.95 0.46 15.76
CA ALA A 700 -13.17 0.95 16.39
C ALA A 700 -14.36 0.82 15.44
N TRP A 701 -15.54 0.55 16.00
CA TRP A 701 -16.79 0.40 15.24
C TRP A 701 -17.97 0.90 16.05
N TRP A 702 -18.64 1.95 15.57
CA TRP A 702 -19.88 2.47 16.16
C TRP A 702 -21.04 2.15 15.22
N THR A 703 -21.88 1.20 15.62
CA THR A 703 -23.08 0.79 14.88
C THR A 703 -24.28 1.69 15.15
N PHE A 704 -24.27 2.45 16.25
CA PHE A 704 -25.38 3.29 16.74
C PHE A 704 -26.71 2.57 17.04
N GLU A 705 -26.70 1.24 17.14
CA GLU A 705 -27.85 0.40 17.52
C GLU A 705 -28.33 0.59 18.98
N ASP A 706 -27.53 1.26 19.81
CA ASP A 706 -27.85 1.57 21.22
C ASP A 706 -29.20 2.33 21.38
N GLY A 707 -29.60 3.04 20.32
CA GLY A 707 -30.90 3.72 20.23
C GLY A 707 -31.06 4.85 21.25
N GLY A 708 -29.97 5.51 21.64
CA GLY A 708 -29.96 6.66 22.54
C GLY A 708 -29.13 6.49 23.81
N GLY A 709 -28.37 7.52 24.16
CA GLY A 709 -27.56 7.57 25.37
C GLY A 709 -26.66 8.80 25.44
N ALA A 710 -25.81 8.85 26.46
CA ALA A 710 -24.73 9.84 26.60
C ALA A 710 -23.44 9.45 25.85
N ALA A 711 -23.38 8.24 25.29
CA ALA A 711 -22.32 7.72 24.45
C ALA A 711 -22.90 6.71 23.43
N ALA A 712 -22.14 6.45 22.36
CA ALA A 712 -22.31 5.30 21.47
C ALA A 712 -21.24 4.25 21.79
N ALA A 713 -21.62 2.97 21.85
CA ALA A 713 -20.70 1.89 22.19
C ALA A 713 -19.73 1.55 21.04
N ASP A 714 -18.48 1.23 21.38
CA ASP A 714 -17.52 0.61 20.46
C ASP A 714 -17.73 -0.91 20.39
N ALA A 715 -18.37 -1.36 19.32
CA ALA A 715 -18.70 -2.76 19.06
C ALA A 715 -17.47 -3.68 18.89
N THR A 716 -16.24 -3.13 18.81
CA THR A 716 -15.01 -3.95 18.83
C THR A 716 -14.59 -4.40 20.24
N GLY A 717 -15.14 -3.77 21.29
CA GLY A 717 -14.75 -4.00 22.67
C GLY A 717 -13.35 -3.48 23.03
N LYS A 718 -12.75 -2.60 22.20
CA LYS A 718 -11.42 -2.02 22.44
C LYS A 718 -11.46 -0.77 23.33
N GLY A 719 -12.66 -0.31 23.70
CA GLY A 719 -12.89 0.73 24.70
C GLY A 719 -13.00 2.14 24.10
N HIS A 720 -13.28 2.24 22.80
CA HIS A 720 -13.36 3.51 22.07
C HIS A 720 -14.77 4.12 22.08
N ASP A 721 -15.51 4.01 23.18
CA ASP A 721 -16.88 4.52 23.30
C ASP A 721 -16.93 6.03 22.99
N ALA A 722 -17.85 6.42 22.10
CA ALA A 722 -17.93 7.78 21.59
C ALA A 722 -18.96 8.60 22.39
N LYS A 723 -18.48 9.48 23.26
CA LYS A 723 -19.30 10.39 24.07
C LYS A 723 -20.09 11.36 23.19
N VAL A 724 -21.37 11.53 23.48
CA VAL A 724 -22.25 12.49 22.80
C VAL A 724 -21.98 13.91 23.32
N GLU A 725 -21.80 14.85 22.39
CA GLU A 725 -21.71 16.28 22.67
C GLU A 725 -22.87 17.02 22.01
N GLY A 726 -23.56 17.87 22.78
CA GLY A 726 -24.76 18.57 22.33
C GLY A 726 -26.00 17.67 22.16
N PRO A 727 -27.17 18.25 21.86
CA PRO A 727 -28.43 17.51 21.76
C PRO A 727 -28.57 16.84 20.39
N VAL A 728 -27.79 15.78 20.11
CA VAL A 728 -27.92 14.97 18.89
C VAL A 728 -29.27 14.23 18.86
N GLN A 729 -29.75 13.88 17.66
CA GLN A 729 -30.93 13.04 17.50
C GLN A 729 -30.50 11.62 17.14
N TRP A 730 -30.99 10.63 17.88
CA TRP A 730 -30.90 9.23 17.47
C TRP A 730 -32.09 8.91 16.58
N VAL A 731 -31.82 8.40 15.38
CA VAL A 731 -32.80 8.17 14.32
C VAL A 731 -32.54 6.83 13.66
N ASP A 732 -33.41 6.44 12.74
CA ASP A 732 -33.25 5.20 11.98
C ASP A 732 -32.18 5.38 10.88
N GLY A 733 -31.29 4.39 10.77
CA GLY A 733 -30.09 4.44 9.95
C GLY A 733 -30.25 3.99 8.51
N ARG A 734 -29.11 3.66 7.89
CA ARG A 734 -29.02 2.79 6.72
C ARG A 734 -29.07 1.33 7.18
N ILE A 735 -28.35 1.02 8.25
CA ILE A 735 -28.45 -0.18 9.08
C ILE A 735 -29.08 0.29 10.40
N GLY A 736 -30.03 -0.47 10.95
CA GLY A 736 -30.75 -0.19 12.20
C GLY A 736 -30.79 1.28 12.68
N GLY A 737 -29.85 1.68 13.54
CA GLY A 737 -29.76 3.00 14.18
C GLY A 737 -28.71 3.97 13.58
N ALA A 738 -28.93 5.27 13.74
CA ALA A 738 -27.99 6.31 13.30
C ALA A 738 -28.03 7.56 14.18
N VAL A 739 -26.97 8.37 14.13
CA VAL A 739 -26.93 9.68 14.79
C VAL A 739 -27.08 10.81 13.77
N ARG A 740 -28.01 11.72 14.06
CA ARG A 740 -28.39 12.87 13.23
C ARG A 740 -28.01 14.19 13.89
N PHE A 741 -27.33 15.00 13.08
CA PHE A 741 -26.80 16.32 13.42
C PHE A 741 -27.63 17.39 12.70
N THR A 742 -28.11 18.37 13.47
CA THR A 742 -29.10 19.38 13.08
C THR A 742 -28.69 20.83 13.44
N ALA A 743 -27.67 21.03 14.29
CA ALA A 743 -27.29 22.34 14.82
C ALA A 743 -25.79 22.41 15.21
N PRO A 744 -25.18 23.61 15.21
CA PRO A 744 -23.82 23.81 15.72
C PRO A 744 -23.63 23.30 17.15
N GLY A 745 -22.43 22.81 17.47
CA GLY A 745 -22.10 22.31 18.82
C GLY A 745 -22.53 20.87 19.09
N GLN A 746 -23.06 20.16 18.08
CA GLN A 746 -23.27 18.71 18.13
C GLN A 746 -22.05 17.96 17.59
N ALA A 747 -21.69 16.84 18.24
CA ALA A 747 -20.65 15.89 17.80
C ALA A 747 -20.82 14.55 18.55
N LEU A 748 -20.11 13.51 18.11
CA LEU A 748 -19.60 12.50 19.06
C LEU A 748 -18.07 12.64 19.16
N ARG A 749 -17.53 12.41 20.36
CA ARG A 749 -16.11 12.51 20.68
C ARG A 749 -15.62 11.22 21.33
N VAL A 750 -14.53 10.68 20.79
CA VAL A 750 -13.74 9.62 21.43
C VAL A 750 -12.46 10.27 21.94
N GLU A 751 -12.06 9.97 23.17
CA GLU A 751 -10.82 10.49 23.73
C GLU A 751 -9.57 10.04 22.94
N HIS A 752 -8.44 10.69 23.18
CA HIS A 752 -7.21 10.32 22.51
C HIS A 752 -6.70 8.94 22.97
N ALA A 753 -6.58 8.00 22.03
CA ALA A 753 -5.80 6.78 22.17
C ALA A 753 -4.71 6.65 21.08
N ASP A 754 -3.65 5.88 21.40
CA ASP A 754 -2.50 5.61 20.53
C ASP A 754 -2.86 4.71 19.34
N ASP A 755 -3.71 3.69 19.55
CA ASP A 755 -4.14 2.77 18.50
C ASP A 755 -5.12 3.41 17.49
N LEU A 756 -5.70 4.56 17.84
CA LEU A 756 -6.41 5.48 16.94
C LEU A 756 -5.46 6.43 16.18
N SER A 757 -4.13 6.27 16.24
CA SER A 757 -3.15 7.14 15.57
C SER A 757 -2.40 6.42 14.45
N PHE A 758 -2.67 6.78 13.20
CA PHE A 758 -2.19 6.06 12.01
C PHE A 758 -1.18 6.90 11.20
N PRO A 759 0.15 6.69 11.36
CA PRO A 759 1.15 7.37 10.54
C PRO A 759 1.20 6.84 9.09
N GLY A 760 0.78 5.59 8.87
CA GLY A 760 0.81 4.91 7.57
C GLY A 760 -0.59 4.47 7.14
N ASP A 761 -0.76 3.17 7.01
CA ASP A 761 -1.97 2.53 6.49
C ASP A 761 -3.17 2.71 7.42
N LEU A 762 -4.34 2.95 6.83
CA LEU A 762 -5.62 3.06 7.53
C LEU A 762 -6.80 2.87 6.57
N THR A 763 -7.96 2.55 7.12
CA THR A 763 -9.24 2.75 6.44
C THR A 763 -10.23 3.46 7.35
N LEU A 764 -10.90 4.46 6.81
CA LEU A 764 -12.09 5.07 7.38
C LEU A 764 -13.28 4.64 6.52
N ALA A 765 -14.36 4.17 7.12
CA ALA A 765 -15.60 3.82 6.42
C ALA A 765 -16.81 4.26 7.24
N LEU A 766 -17.84 4.77 6.58
CA LEU A 766 -19.11 5.17 7.20
C LEU A 766 -20.23 5.25 6.16
N TRP A 767 -21.46 5.14 6.64
CA TRP A 767 -22.64 5.58 5.90
C TRP A 767 -23.00 7.01 6.30
N MET A 768 -23.33 7.83 5.30
CA MET A 768 -23.80 9.21 5.52
C MET A 768 -25.08 9.51 4.74
N LYS A 769 -25.94 10.36 5.31
CA LYS A 769 -27.10 10.94 4.63
C LYS A 769 -27.15 12.44 4.89
N LYS A 770 -26.78 13.23 3.89
CA LYS A 770 -26.74 14.70 3.97
C LYS A 770 -28.15 15.28 3.96
N GLU A 771 -28.46 16.21 4.88
CA GLU A 771 -29.80 16.82 4.98
C GLU A 771 -29.79 18.36 4.98
N GLY A 772 -28.60 18.98 4.92
CA GLY A 772 -28.47 20.44 4.78
C GLY A 772 -27.07 20.86 4.31
N GLU A 773 -26.81 22.16 4.32
CA GLU A 773 -25.48 22.74 4.16
C GLU A 773 -25.01 23.34 5.48
N ALA A 774 -23.76 23.09 5.87
CA ALA A 774 -23.16 23.76 7.02
C ALA A 774 -22.72 25.21 6.69
N GLY A 775 -22.58 25.56 5.40
CA GLY A 775 -22.04 26.84 4.93
C GLY A 775 -20.51 26.93 4.96
N ASP A 776 -19.85 25.92 5.52
CA ASP A 776 -18.41 25.71 5.59
C ASP A 776 -18.12 24.20 5.51
N TRP A 777 -16.85 23.80 5.60
CA TRP A 777 -16.43 22.41 5.71
C TRP A 777 -17.02 21.71 6.94
N SER A 778 -17.29 20.41 6.83
CA SER A 778 -17.76 19.59 7.96
C SER A 778 -16.98 18.28 8.07
N CYS A 779 -16.54 17.93 9.28
CA CYS A 779 -15.89 16.66 9.54
C CYS A 779 -16.94 15.56 9.73
N LEU A 780 -16.91 14.55 8.87
CA LEU A 780 -17.71 13.34 9.01
C LEU A 780 -17.08 12.43 10.07
N LEU A 781 -15.77 12.20 9.94
CA LEU A 781 -14.93 11.44 10.87
C LEU A 781 -13.47 11.92 10.78
N GLY A 782 -12.84 12.28 11.90
CA GLY A 782 -11.44 12.74 11.87
C GLY A 782 -10.77 12.87 13.23
N LYS A 783 -9.43 12.89 13.21
CA LYS A 783 -8.54 13.04 14.36
C LYS A 783 -7.54 14.16 14.11
N GLY A 784 -7.74 15.28 14.80
CA GLY A 784 -6.92 16.48 14.66
C GLY A 784 -7.69 17.78 14.76
N GLU A 785 -6.95 18.88 14.63
CA GLU A 785 -7.45 20.24 14.78
C GLU A 785 -6.83 21.18 13.73
N LYS A 786 -6.79 22.50 14.00
CA LYS A 786 -6.24 23.51 13.09
C LYS A 786 -4.77 23.27 12.80
N GLN A 787 -4.45 23.17 11.50
CA GLN A 787 -3.08 22.96 10.99
C GLN A 787 -2.37 21.67 11.47
N GLN A 788 -3.06 20.74 12.16
CA GLN A 788 -2.47 19.49 12.67
C GLN A 788 -3.51 18.35 12.67
N ARG A 789 -3.49 17.47 11.65
CA ARG A 789 -4.47 16.37 11.51
C ARG A 789 -3.82 15.07 11.03
N ASN A 790 -4.15 13.97 11.69
CA ASN A 790 -3.68 12.63 11.30
C ASN A 790 -4.52 12.08 10.14
N TYR A 791 -5.85 12.20 10.27
CA TYR A 791 -6.80 11.92 9.20
C TYR A 791 -8.08 12.73 9.43
N CYS A 792 -8.77 13.07 8.34
CA CYS A 792 -10.12 13.60 8.38
C CYS A 792 -10.85 13.30 7.06
N LEU A 793 -12.07 12.75 7.16
CA LEU A 793 -13.06 12.74 6.09
C LEU A 793 -13.90 14.01 6.20
N TRP A 794 -13.64 14.92 5.28
CA TRP A 794 -14.33 16.18 5.12
C TRP A 794 -15.46 16.08 4.09
N LEU A 795 -16.52 16.85 4.30
CA LEU A 795 -17.47 17.25 3.26
C LEU A 795 -17.20 18.71 2.87
N GLU A 796 -16.97 18.96 1.58
CA GLU A 796 -16.72 20.31 1.05
C GLU A 796 -18.01 21.14 0.91
N PRO A 797 -18.03 22.42 1.34
CA PRO A 797 -19.18 23.30 1.13
C PRO A 797 -19.42 23.57 -0.35
N ASN A 798 -20.69 23.66 -0.74
CA ASN A 798 -21.18 23.94 -2.10
C ASN A 798 -20.91 22.84 -3.14
N SER A 799 -19.68 22.31 -3.24
CA SER A 799 -19.36 21.21 -4.17
C SER A 799 -19.90 19.86 -3.67
N ARG A 800 -20.06 19.70 -2.36
CA ARG A 800 -20.58 18.48 -1.68
C ARG A 800 -19.72 17.25 -1.97
N VAL A 801 -18.45 17.46 -2.27
CA VAL A 801 -17.47 16.41 -2.54
C VAL A 801 -16.84 15.97 -1.21
N VAL A 802 -16.69 14.65 -1.04
CA VAL A 802 -15.92 14.08 0.07
C VAL A 802 -14.43 14.28 -0.17
N MET A 803 -13.69 14.67 0.87
CA MET A 803 -12.24 14.81 0.84
C MET A 803 -11.57 14.09 2.02
N LEU A 804 -10.64 13.18 1.74
CA LEU A 804 -9.67 12.70 2.73
C LEU A 804 -8.56 13.74 2.85
N GLN A 805 -8.27 14.20 4.07
CA GLN A 805 -7.17 15.12 4.31
C GLN A 805 -6.25 14.65 5.45
N GLN A 806 -4.95 14.79 5.23
CA GLN A 806 -3.89 14.41 6.18
C GLN A 806 -2.77 15.45 6.17
N TYR A 807 -2.16 15.71 7.32
CA TYR A 807 -0.93 16.51 7.42
C TYR A 807 0.28 15.58 7.48
N GLY A 808 1.43 16.02 6.99
CA GLY A 808 2.69 15.29 7.12
C GLY A 808 3.91 16.15 6.77
N PRO A 809 5.11 15.56 6.68
CA PRO A 809 6.35 16.30 6.38
C PRO A 809 6.35 17.04 5.04
N ALA A 810 5.51 16.62 4.09
CA ALA A 810 5.30 17.28 2.80
C ALA A 810 4.15 18.31 2.80
N GLY A 811 3.67 18.72 3.98
CA GLY A 811 2.55 19.66 4.13
C GLY A 811 1.17 18.98 4.10
N ILE A 812 0.17 19.74 3.69
CA ILE A 812 -1.24 19.31 3.63
C ILE A 812 -1.45 18.46 2.38
N GLN A 813 -2.07 17.29 2.54
CA GLN A 813 -2.46 16.40 1.46
C GLN A 813 -3.98 16.24 1.51
N GLY A 814 -4.66 16.55 0.40
CA GLY A 814 -6.12 16.47 0.28
C GLY A 814 -6.51 15.75 -1.02
N LEU A 815 -7.06 14.56 -0.87
CA LEU A 815 -7.65 13.79 -1.97
C LEU A 815 -9.16 14.00 -1.96
N LYS A 816 -9.72 14.44 -3.09
CA LYS A 816 -11.17 14.59 -3.28
C LYS A 816 -11.75 13.43 -4.08
N ALA A 817 -13.01 13.07 -3.82
CA ALA A 817 -13.82 12.31 -4.76
C ALA A 817 -14.08 13.12 -6.04
N LYS A 818 -14.38 12.45 -7.15
CA LYS A 818 -14.76 13.07 -8.43
C LYS A 818 -16.15 13.70 -8.38
N ASP A 819 -17.09 13.00 -7.75
CA ASP A 819 -18.51 13.31 -7.78
C ASP A 819 -19.01 13.78 -6.41
N ALA A 820 -20.05 14.62 -6.46
CA ALA A 820 -20.75 15.12 -5.27
C ALA A 820 -21.63 14.03 -4.64
N VAL A 821 -21.76 14.02 -3.32
CA VAL A 821 -22.73 13.13 -2.65
C VAL A 821 -24.15 13.70 -2.77
N PRO A 822 -25.16 12.88 -3.11
CA PRO A 822 -26.54 13.34 -3.25
C PRO A 822 -27.19 13.70 -1.91
N ASP A 823 -27.97 14.78 -1.90
CA ASP A 823 -28.79 15.15 -0.73
C ASP A 823 -29.86 14.08 -0.44
N GLY A 824 -30.21 13.92 0.83
CA GLY A 824 -31.31 13.04 1.29
C GLY A 824 -31.07 11.54 1.11
N THR A 825 -29.94 11.13 0.53
CA THR A 825 -29.67 9.75 0.09
C THR A 825 -28.55 9.14 0.91
N TRP A 826 -28.78 7.94 1.46
CA TRP A 826 -27.72 7.17 2.13
C TRP A 826 -26.61 6.83 1.13
N THR A 827 -25.39 7.24 1.45
CA THR A 827 -24.20 7.07 0.64
C THR A 827 -23.10 6.48 1.52
N HIS A 828 -22.54 5.34 1.12
CA HIS A 828 -21.37 4.78 1.79
C HIS A 828 -20.12 5.51 1.31
N VAL A 829 -19.31 5.94 2.25
CA VAL A 829 -18.07 6.69 2.01
C VAL A 829 -16.95 5.97 2.73
N ALA A 830 -15.90 5.63 1.98
CA ALA A 830 -14.68 5.10 2.58
C ALA A 830 -13.43 5.75 2.00
N ALA A 831 -12.37 5.81 2.80
CA ALA A 831 -11.05 6.24 2.36
C ALA A 831 -9.99 5.30 2.91
N THR A 832 -9.14 4.78 2.02
CA THR A 832 -8.06 3.84 2.33
C THR A 832 -6.71 4.50 2.07
N VAL A 833 -5.74 4.25 2.95
CA VAL A 833 -4.33 4.55 2.73
C VAL A 833 -3.55 3.24 2.75
N GLU A 834 -2.82 2.95 1.67
CA GLU A 834 -1.85 1.84 1.60
C GLU A 834 -0.48 2.42 1.23
N GLY A 835 0.45 2.46 2.19
CA GLY A 835 1.76 3.08 2.06
C GLY A 835 1.67 4.57 1.69
N ASN A 836 1.95 4.88 0.43
CA ASN A 836 1.83 6.23 -0.12
C ASN A 836 0.62 6.41 -1.04
N ARG A 837 -0.29 5.45 -1.18
CA ARG A 837 -1.47 5.57 -2.04
C ARG A 837 -2.72 5.81 -1.20
N ALA A 838 -3.38 6.95 -1.41
CA ALA A 838 -4.70 7.23 -0.86
C ALA A 838 -5.76 7.00 -1.93
N THR A 839 -6.87 6.37 -1.55
CA THR A 839 -8.04 6.13 -2.43
C THR A 839 -9.32 6.47 -1.68
N ILE A 840 -10.28 7.13 -2.34
CA ILE A 840 -11.64 7.34 -1.84
C ILE A 840 -12.60 6.47 -2.63
N TYR A 841 -13.56 5.88 -1.92
CA TYR A 841 -14.65 5.10 -2.47
C TYR A 841 -15.98 5.73 -2.10
N VAL A 842 -16.90 5.77 -3.07
CA VAL A 842 -18.30 6.16 -2.88
C VAL A 842 -19.17 5.00 -3.35
N ASN A 843 -20.05 4.49 -2.49
CA ASN A 843 -20.90 3.32 -2.75
C ASN A 843 -20.14 2.09 -3.31
N GLY A 844 -18.89 1.89 -2.87
CA GLY A 844 -18.07 0.73 -3.27
C GLY A 844 -17.25 0.93 -4.56
N ALA A 845 -17.43 2.04 -5.27
CA ALA A 845 -16.68 2.40 -6.48
C ALA A 845 -15.55 3.38 -6.15
N ASN A 846 -14.38 3.23 -6.80
CA ASN A 846 -13.25 4.16 -6.66
C ASN A 846 -13.64 5.54 -7.24
N ALA A 847 -13.78 6.50 -6.34
CA ALA A 847 -14.17 7.87 -6.63
C ALA A 847 -12.97 8.83 -6.75
N GLY A 848 -11.75 8.42 -6.38
CA GLY A 848 -10.55 9.25 -6.49
C GLY A 848 -9.32 8.56 -5.91
N GLU A 849 -8.14 8.83 -6.46
CA GLU A 849 -6.86 8.25 -6.00
C GLU A 849 -5.72 9.29 -6.11
N GLN A 850 -4.78 9.28 -5.16
CA GLN A 850 -3.62 10.17 -5.13
C GLN A 850 -2.41 9.53 -4.44
N THR A 851 -1.21 9.82 -4.95
CA THR A 851 0.06 9.53 -4.27
C THR A 851 0.40 10.60 -3.24
N ARG A 852 0.60 10.17 -2.00
CA ARG A 852 0.96 10.96 -0.82
C ARG A 852 2.46 11.21 -0.73
N GLY A 853 2.84 12.41 -0.26
CA GLY A 853 4.23 12.84 -0.09
C GLY A 853 4.93 12.36 1.19
N GLY A 854 4.41 11.32 1.86
CA GLY A 854 4.98 10.77 3.09
C GLY A 854 3.92 10.40 4.14
N ALA A 855 4.40 9.88 5.28
CA ALA A 855 3.59 9.49 6.42
C ALA A 855 2.72 10.64 6.96
N ALA A 856 1.57 10.30 7.56
CA ALA A 856 0.75 11.25 8.28
C ALA A 856 1.39 11.62 9.63
N SER A 857 1.24 12.87 10.05
CA SER A 857 1.54 13.28 11.42
C SER A 857 0.59 12.58 12.39
N VAL A 858 1.11 11.90 13.41
CA VAL A 858 0.31 11.48 14.57
C VAL A 858 0.16 12.67 15.52
N VAL A 859 -1.00 12.77 16.17
CA VAL A 859 -1.36 13.94 16.99
C VAL A 859 -2.17 13.52 18.22
N PRO A 860 -1.94 14.14 19.40
CA PRO A 860 -2.60 13.79 20.67
C PRO A 860 -4.03 14.33 20.78
N TYR A 861 -4.78 14.36 19.67
CA TYR A 861 -6.16 14.86 19.61
C TYR A 861 -7.18 13.71 19.71
N PRO A 862 -8.39 14.02 20.22
CA PRO A 862 -9.54 13.11 20.18
C PRO A 862 -10.01 12.83 18.73
N VAL A 863 -10.81 11.78 18.57
CA VAL A 863 -11.55 11.54 17.32
C VAL A 863 -12.92 12.20 17.42
N GLY A 864 -13.34 12.92 16.38
CA GLY A 864 -14.65 13.54 16.28
C GLY A 864 -15.47 12.99 15.11
N MET A 865 -16.77 12.80 15.34
CA MET A 865 -17.77 12.41 14.35
C MET A 865 -18.87 13.48 14.23
N GLY A 866 -19.23 13.84 13.00
CA GLY A 866 -20.16 14.95 12.70
C GLY A 866 -19.68 16.34 13.15
N TRP A 867 -18.43 16.42 13.63
CA TRP A 867 -17.87 17.57 14.34
C TRP A 867 -17.55 18.73 13.38
N GLY A 868 -17.56 19.96 13.88
CA GLY A 868 -17.04 21.11 13.13
C GLY A 868 -15.51 21.27 13.24
N CYS A 869 -14.92 20.85 14.36
CA CYS A 869 -13.64 21.34 14.90
C CYS A 869 -13.51 22.87 14.87
N GLU A 870 -12.98 23.45 13.79
CA GLU A 870 -12.87 24.89 13.56
C GLU A 870 -13.83 25.42 12.47
N HIS A 871 -14.58 24.51 11.85
CA HIS A 871 -15.51 24.72 10.75
C HIS A 871 -16.96 24.39 11.18
N GLY A 872 -17.89 24.24 10.22
CA GLY A 872 -19.30 23.98 10.49
C GLY A 872 -19.60 22.54 10.92
N THR A 873 -20.40 22.35 11.97
CA THR A 873 -20.98 21.05 12.33
C THR A 873 -21.75 20.45 11.15
N TYR A 874 -21.56 19.16 10.91
CA TYR A 874 -22.25 18.42 9.84
C TYR A 874 -23.78 18.49 10.00
N ARG A 875 -24.51 18.47 8.87
CA ARG A 875 -25.99 18.48 8.85
C ARG A 875 -26.53 17.28 8.07
N GLY A 876 -26.92 16.26 8.80
CA GLY A 876 -27.35 14.98 8.25
C GLY A 876 -27.18 13.85 9.25
N CYS A 877 -27.31 12.60 8.78
CA CYS A 877 -27.09 11.41 9.57
C CYS A 877 -25.71 10.79 9.27
N LEU A 878 -25.12 10.16 10.28
CA LEU A 878 -23.98 9.24 10.17
C LEU A 878 -24.38 7.88 10.76
N ASP A 879 -23.86 6.81 10.15
CA ASP A 879 -24.17 5.43 10.47
C ASP A 879 -22.94 4.54 10.24
N ASP A 880 -22.86 3.44 11.00
CA ASP A 880 -21.98 2.30 10.78
C ASP A 880 -20.49 2.68 10.59
N VAL A 881 -20.01 3.52 11.51
CA VAL A 881 -18.71 4.20 11.42
C VAL A 881 -17.60 3.27 11.88
N ARG A 882 -16.61 3.04 11.01
CA ARG A 882 -15.48 2.11 11.24
C ARG A 882 -14.12 2.73 10.98
N ILE A 883 -13.15 2.31 11.78
CA ILE A 883 -11.73 2.63 11.62
C ILE A 883 -10.93 1.33 11.59
N TYR A 884 -10.08 1.14 10.58
CA TYR A 884 -9.15 0.02 10.46
C TYR A 884 -7.70 0.50 10.43
N ARG A 885 -6.78 -0.26 11.03
CA ARG A 885 -5.32 -0.02 10.99
C ARG A 885 -4.62 -0.54 9.73
N ARG A 886 -5.39 -0.87 8.70
CA ARG A 886 -4.94 -1.35 7.38
C ARG A 886 -5.77 -0.73 6.27
N ALA A 887 -5.25 -0.75 5.05
CA ALA A 887 -6.08 -0.57 3.86
C ALA A 887 -7.04 -1.76 3.68
N LEU A 888 -8.33 -1.49 3.52
CA LEU A 888 -9.28 -2.45 2.97
C LEU A 888 -9.15 -2.50 1.44
N SER A 889 -9.31 -3.69 0.87
CA SER A 889 -9.39 -3.85 -0.58
C SER A 889 -10.69 -3.27 -1.14
N ALA A 890 -10.73 -2.97 -2.45
CA ALA A 890 -11.96 -2.50 -3.10
C ALA A 890 -13.13 -3.51 -3.00
N ASP A 891 -12.83 -4.81 -2.89
CA ASP A 891 -13.84 -5.85 -2.62
C ASP A 891 -14.31 -5.86 -1.17
N GLU A 892 -13.43 -5.63 -0.20
CA GLU A 892 -13.83 -5.47 1.20
C GLU A 892 -14.66 -4.20 1.42
N ILE A 893 -14.33 -3.10 0.73
CA ILE A 893 -15.16 -1.88 0.71
C ILE A 893 -16.53 -2.15 0.06
N ARG A 894 -16.62 -2.97 -1.00
CA ARG A 894 -17.91 -3.43 -1.54
C ARG A 894 -18.66 -4.29 -0.53
N GLY A 895 -17.97 -5.17 0.18
CA GLY A 895 -18.53 -5.97 1.28
C GLY A 895 -19.20 -5.12 2.35
N LEU A 896 -18.60 -4.00 2.77
CA LEU A 896 -19.24 -3.05 3.70
C LEU A 896 -20.50 -2.39 3.14
N VAL A 897 -20.57 -2.19 1.81
CA VAL A 897 -21.77 -1.66 1.13
C VAL A 897 -22.87 -2.73 1.04
N GLU A 898 -22.48 -4.00 0.84
CA GLU A 898 -23.37 -5.15 0.69
C GLU A 898 -23.89 -5.68 2.03
N GLN A 899 -23.13 -5.57 3.11
CA GLN A 899 -23.58 -5.83 4.49
C GLN A 899 -24.72 -4.89 4.94
N ALA A 900 -24.87 -3.76 4.26
CA ALA A 900 -25.89 -2.75 4.51
C ALA A 900 -27.02 -2.80 3.48
N ARG A 901 -27.28 -3.94 2.84
CA ARG A 901 -28.34 -4.13 1.83
C ARG A 901 -29.40 -5.13 2.27
#